data_AF-A0A266QDU1-F1
#
_entry.id   AF-A0A266QDU1-F1
#
_cell.length_a   1.000
_cell.length_b   1.000
_cell.length_c   1.000
_cell.angle_alpha   90.00
_cell.angle_beta   90.00
_cell.angle_gamma   90.00
#
_symmetry.space_group_name_H-M   'P 1'
#
loop_
_entity.id
_entity.type
_entity.pdbx_description
1 polymer ?
#
loop_
_entity_poly.entity_id
_entity_poly.type
_entity_poly.pdbx_seq_one_letter_code
_entity_poly.pdbx_strand_id
1 'polypeptide(L)'
;MVSPLLATAFSVQADEKPKTAVADLRYGVALYHYYQQDYVNAIAELMVADSRDGIQGHSDNPELIAGGISLAFGMQNHAESVFSRILQDERRPQSVRDAAWFYLGKLYYTRGDWAAAEQSFNRVSADFKPALRAQLQALQINIQIRDKRYAELNPKGVAQRELRAWSPYALYNLGAAHAREGDFAQAQTFFNALADIDIAKDPRTRAAQWALQDKSYTALGYSYLAEKKYAAAIREFTKVRLEGIYANQALLGYGWAAVAQEEYAKALQPWQLLRSRSLIYPAVQESLLALPFAYEKLNAPGEAVAAYETAEELLAREIQLIRDMRETLTEGELLTLIDAKPLAAEEAREQLQAAGDGEGLTAVVTDDGQNWLKLDSTSIIKTRSAYMRELFAQTRFQTAVLELRDLLRLQRLLQDWQPKLSAYRELLLEKQALRSRQEQQLTQAAYAAQAQALQQRRDQFAARLQQIIAAEDYLALADSDTRALQERVTRAGQTIVRMQAAGQQTDDVAPRHRLFAGILLWRAAQHYPIALAEQQRELAQIDSALASVIKTQTHIDEITATSLDIQPVLARLQTLQTETATQLQATERLIAQQTRVLREQVDQQLASHEKRLKNYLSQAHLAVARLYDAELRRQPE
;
A
#
# COMPACT_ATOMS: atom_id res chain seq x y z
N MET A 1 -12.54 66.89 -27.63
CA MET A 1 -12.11 66.63 -26.23
C MET A 1 -12.94 65.48 -25.71
N VAL A 2 -12.29 64.32 -25.59
CA VAL A 2 -12.87 63.08 -25.08
C VAL A 2 -12.45 62.96 -23.62
N SER A 3 -13.39 62.71 -22.72
CA SER A 3 -13.13 62.39 -21.32
C SER A 3 -14.29 61.56 -20.75
N PRO A 4 -14.01 60.61 -19.84
CA PRO A 4 -14.40 59.23 -20.03
C PRO A 4 -15.38 58.67 -18.97
N LEU A 5 -15.86 57.47 -19.31
CA LEU A 5 -16.46 56.41 -18.49
C LEU A 5 -16.19 56.43 -16.98
N LEU A 6 -17.26 56.25 -16.21
CA LEU A 6 -17.27 55.56 -14.91
C LEU A 6 -18.46 54.59 -14.90
N ALA A 7 -18.24 53.39 -15.43
CA ALA A 7 -19.10 52.25 -15.21
C ALA A 7 -18.64 51.56 -13.92
N THR A 8 -19.36 51.78 -12.83
CA THR A 8 -19.22 51.01 -11.59
C THR A 8 -19.70 49.59 -11.85
N ALA A 9 -18.75 48.68 -12.08
CA ALA A 9 -19.00 47.25 -12.03
C ALA A 9 -19.24 46.86 -10.57
N PHE A 10 -20.49 46.54 -10.23
CA PHE A 10 -20.77 45.72 -9.07
C PHE A 10 -20.21 44.33 -9.38
N SER A 11 -19.01 44.03 -8.85
CA SER A 11 -18.53 42.67 -8.72
C SER A 11 -19.49 41.93 -7.81
N VAL A 12 -20.41 41.19 -8.42
CA VAL A 12 -21.05 40.04 -7.78
C VAL A 12 -19.89 39.16 -7.32
N GLN A 13 -19.64 39.15 -6.03
CA GLN A 13 -18.80 38.16 -5.39
C GLN A 13 -19.53 36.84 -5.63
N ALA A 14 -19.11 36.15 -6.70
CA ALA A 14 -19.46 34.76 -6.89
C ALA A 14 -19.02 34.07 -5.60
N ASP A 15 -19.99 33.52 -4.87
CA ASP A 15 -19.73 32.54 -3.84
C ASP A 15 -18.79 31.51 -4.48
N GLU A 16 -17.52 31.52 -4.06
CA GLU A 16 -16.58 30.49 -4.47
C GLU A 16 -17.23 29.18 -4.01
N LYS A 17 -17.71 28.38 -4.97
CA LYS A 17 -18.04 26.97 -4.70
C LYS A 17 -16.87 26.43 -3.88
N PRO A 18 -17.12 25.77 -2.73
CA PRO A 18 -16.04 25.27 -1.91
C PRO A 18 -15.18 24.40 -2.82
N LYS A 19 -13.93 24.82 -3.04
CA LYS A 19 -12.96 24.01 -3.76
C LYS A 19 -13.01 22.65 -3.07
N THR A 20 -12.99 21.58 -3.85
CA THR A 20 -12.80 20.18 -3.41
C THR A 20 -11.41 19.98 -2.79
N ALA A 21 -10.93 20.98 -2.05
CA ALA A 21 -9.60 21.14 -1.54
C ALA A 21 -9.48 20.31 -0.28
N VAL A 22 -8.55 19.37 -0.30
CA VAL A 22 -8.01 18.87 0.93
C VAL A 22 -7.38 20.08 1.65
N ALA A 23 -8.01 20.56 2.73
CA ALA A 23 -7.54 21.69 3.54
C ALA A 23 -6.13 21.49 4.15
N ASP A 24 -5.62 20.24 4.12
CA ASP A 24 -4.32 19.84 4.63
C ASP A 24 -3.60 19.03 3.55
N LEU A 25 -2.43 19.50 3.12
CA LEU A 25 -1.69 18.86 2.04
C LEU A 25 -1.28 17.42 2.38
N ARG A 26 -0.90 17.13 3.63
CA ARG A 26 -0.46 15.80 4.05
C ARG A 26 -1.60 14.80 4.02
N TYR A 27 -2.78 15.22 4.45
CA TYR A 27 -3.97 14.37 4.32
C TYR A 27 -4.27 14.05 2.85
N GLY A 28 -4.02 15.00 1.95
CA GLY A 28 -4.25 14.81 0.52
C GLY A 28 -3.26 13.83 -0.10
N VAL A 29 -1.99 13.92 0.32
CA VAL A 29 -0.95 12.96 -0.06
C VAL A 29 -1.27 11.56 0.48
N ALA A 30 -1.72 11.45 1.73
CA ALA A 30 -2.14 10.17 2.31
C ALA A 30 -3.31 9.54 1.52
N LEU A 31 -4.32 10.34 1.16
CA LEU A 31 -5.43 9.89 0.32
C LEU A 31 -4.96 9.50 -1.09
N TYR A 32 -4.03 10.24 -1.68
CA TYR A 32 -3.44 9.93 -2.98
C TYR A 32 -2.74 8.56 -3.00
N HIS A 33 -1.91 8.27 -1.98
CA HIS A 33 -1.31 6.94 -1.81
C HIS A 33 -2.38 5.87 -1.58
N TYR A 34 -3.35 6.16 -0.72
CA TYR A 34 -4.45 5.23 -0.41
C TYR A 34 -5.25 4.82 -1.66
N TYR A 35 -5.63 5.76 -2.52
CA TYR A 35 -6.36 5.46 -3.76
C TYR A 35 -5.53 4.71 -4.79
N GLN A 36 -4.20 4.74 -4.68
CA GLN A 36 -3.28 3.89 -5.44
C GLN A 36 -2.95 2.56 -4.74
N GLN A 37 -3.62 2.26 -3.63
CA GLN A 37 -3.40 1.06 -2.80
C GLN A 37 -1.98 0.99 -2.18
N ASP A 38 -1.31 2.13 -2.08
CA ASP A 38 0.00 2.28 -1.45
C ASP A 38 -0.16 2.56 0.05
N TYR A 39 -0.64 1.55 0.77
CA TYR A 39 -1.05 1.71 2.18
C TYR A 39 0.06 2.04 3.13
N VAL A 40 1.28 1.54 2.88
CA VAL A 40 2.43 1.83 3.73
C VAL A 40 2.76 3.31 3.68
N ASN A 41 2.85 3.90 2.48
CA ASN A 41 3.12 5.33 2.37
C ASN A 41 1.92 6.16 2.87
N ALA A 42 0.69 5.70 2.62
CA ALA A 42 -0.50 6.36 3.14
C ALA A 42 -0.52 6.42 4.68
N ILE A 43 -0.28 5.30 5.37
CA ILE A 43 -0.24 5.27 6.84
C ILE A 43 0.97 6.02 7.39
N ALA A 44 2.12 5.94 6.73
CA ALA A 44 3.32 6.68 7.13
C ALA A 44 3.09 8.19 7.09
N GLU A 45 2.43 8.71 6.04
CA GLU A 45 2.08 10.13 5.97
C GLU A 45 1.12 10.57 7.08
N LEU A 46 0.12 9.73 7.41
CA LEU A 46 -0.79 10.00 8.53
C LEU A 46 -0.05 9.97 9.88
N MET A 47 0.84 9.01 10.10
CA MET A 47 1.66 8.91 11.32
C MET A 47 2.63 10.09 11.46
N VAL A 48 3.23 10.54 10.36
CA VAL A 48 4.08 11.73 10.36
C VAL A 48 3.26 12.97 10.67
N ALA A 49 2.04 13.10 10.13
CA ALA A 49 1.15 14.21 10.45
C ALA A 49 0.76 14.20 11.93
N ASP A 50 0.42 13.04 12.50
CA ASP A 50 0.11 12.89 13.94
C ASP A 50 1.29 13.33 14.83
N SER A 51 2.53 13.08 14.40
CA SER A 51 3.73 13.57 15.10
C SER A 51 4.03 15.08 14.93
N ARG A 52 3.31 15.77 14.03
CA ARG A 52 3.54 17.17 13.63
C ARG A 52 2.23 17.97 13.64
N ASP A 53 1.69 18.19 14.83
CA ASP A 53 0.47 18.98 15.12
C ASP A 53 -0.85 18.41 14.56
N GLY A 54 -0.82 17.20 13.98
CA GLY A 54 -2.00 16.51 13.45
C GLY A 54 -2.54 17.11 12.15
N ILE A 55 -3.60 16.49 11.62
CA ILE A 55 -4.27 16.97 10.40
C ILE A 55 -5.31 18.03 10.78
N GLN A 56 -5.21 19.20 10.17
CA GLN A 56 -6.09 20.33 10.46
C GLN A 56 -7.25 20.42 9.44
N GLY A 57 -8.44 20.84 9.90
CA GLY A 57 -9.57 21.13 9.01
C GLY A 57 -10.34 19.93 8.43
N HIS A 58 -10.01 18.69 8.82
CA HIS A 58 -10.67 17.46 8.32
C HIS A 58 -11.47 16.67 9.37
N SER A 59 -11.62 17.21 10.59
CA SER A 59 -12.29 16.56 11.72
C SER A 59 -11.72 15.15 11.97
N ASP A 60 -12.58 14.18 12.28
CA ASP A 60 -12.22 12.85 12.79
C ASP A 60 -11.95 11.84 11.66
N ASN A 61 -12.11 12.27 10.41
CA ASN A 61 -11.94 11.43 9.24
C ASN A 61 -10.52 10.85 9.09
N PRO A 62 -9.42 11.55 9.44
CA PRO A 62 -8.09 11.01 9.27
C PRO A 62 -7.79 9.79 10.15
N GLU A 63 -8.28 9.77 11.40
CA GLU A 63 -8.12 8.60 12.28
C GLU A 63 -8.93 7.40 11.77
N LEU A 64 -10.16 7.63 11.30
CA LEU A 64 -10.96 6.57 10.69
C LEU A 64 -10.28 5.98 9.45
N ILE A 65 -9.70 6.86 8.60
CA ILE A 65 -8.93 6.45 7.43
C ILE A 65 -7.66 5.72 7.83
N ALA A 66 -6.94 6.16 8.87
CA ALA A 66 -5.77 5.44 9.41
C ALA A 66 -6.15 4.02 9.86
N GLY A 67 -7.25 3.87 10.60
CA GLY A 67 -7.79 2.57 10.99
C GLY A 67 -8.16 1.70 9.78
N GLY A 68 -8.80 2.30 8.78
CA GLY A 68 -9.12 1.65 7.51
C GLY A 68 -7.88 1.18 6.74
N ILE A 69 -6.89 2.06 6.52
CA ILE A 69 -5.63 1.71 5.86
C ILE A 69 -4.92 0.59 6.61
N SER A 70 -4.92 0.66 7.95
CA SER A 70 -4.35 -0.38 8.81
C SER A 70 -5.02 -1.73 8.58
N LEU A 71 -6.35 -1.78 8.48
CA LEU A 71 -7.06 -3.01 8.11
C LEU A 71 -6.67 -3.50 6.71
N ALA A 72 -6.62 -2.61 5.73
CA ALA A 72 -6.33 -2.95 4.34
C ALA A 72 -4.90 -3.51 4.15
N PHE A 73 -3.97 -3.12 5.02
CA PHE A 73 -2.60 -3.61 5.05
C PHE A 73 -2.37 -4.79 6.03
N GLY A 74 -3.42 -5.31 6.67
CA GLY A 74 -3.30 -6.43 7.61
C GLY A 74 -2.78 -6.06 9.00
N MET A 75 -2.62 -4.77 9.32
CA MET A 75 -2.26 -4.25 10.66
C MET A 75 -3.46 -4.23 11.61
N GLN A 76 -4.05 -5.39 11.81
CA GLN A 76 -5.31 -5.55 12.51
C GLN A 76 -5.28 -5.05 13.97
N ASN A 77 -4.16 -5.25 14.69
CA ASN A 77 -4.00 -4.75 16.07
C ASN A 77 -3.96 -3.21 16.12
N HIS A 78 -3.29 -2.59 15.15
CA HIS A 78 -3.26 -1.13 15.06
C HIS A 78 -4.63 -0.58 14.70
N ALA A 79 -5.32 -1.21 13.73
CA ALA A 79 -6.68 -0.85 13.36
C ALA A 79 -7.66 -0.93 14.55
N GLU A 80 -7.61 -2.02 15.32
CA GLU A 80 -8.41 -2.20 16.53
C GLU A 80 -8.17 -1.09 17.56
N SER A 81 -6.89 -0.76 17.82
CA SER A 81 -6.51 0.35 18.71
C SER A 81 -7.06 1.69 18.23
N VAL A 82 -6.96 1.96 16.92
CA VAL A 82 -7.46 3.19 16.31
C VAL A 82 -8.99 3.29 16.43
N PHE A 83 -9.74 2.26 16.05
CA PHE A 83 -11.20 2.27 16.17
C PHE A 83 -11.64 2.37 17.64
N SER A 84 -10.98 1.66 18.54
CA SER A 84 -11.29 1.73 19.98
C SER A 84 -11.10 3.13 20.54
N ARG A 85 -10.03 3.83 20.15
CA ARG A 85 -9.79 5.23 20.53
C ARG A 85 -10.86 6.18 19.98
N ILE A 86 -11.29 6.01 18.73
CA ILE A 86 -12.40 6.77 18.16
C ILE A 86 -13.68 6.58 19.00
N LEU A 87 -13.93 5.36 19.45
CA LEU A 87 -15.11 4.99 20.22
C LEU A 87 -15.08 5.47 21.69
N GLN A 88 -13.90 5.73 22.26
CA GLN A 88 -13.74 6.28 23.61
C GLN A 88 -14.13 7.77 23.70
N ASP A 89 -14.11 8.51 22.58
CA ASP A 89 -14.47 9.92 22.55
C ASP A 89 -15.94 10.11 22.15
N GLU A 90 -16.82 10.23 23.14
CA GLU A 90 -18.27 10.35 22.91
C GLU A 90 -18.69 11.65 22.21
N ARG A 91 -17.78 12.62 22.06
CA ARG A 91 -18.04 13.89 21.37
C ARG A 91 -17.98 13.76 19.84
N ARG A 92 -17.41 12.66 19.33
CA ARG A 92 -17.27 12.39 17.90
C ARG A 92 -18.65 12.22 17.25
N PRO A 93 -18.87 12.67 15.99
CA PRO A 93 -20.14 12.53 15.29
C PRO A 93 -20.62 11.07 15.23
N GLN A 94 -21.93 10.88 15.32
CA GLN A 94 -22.54 9.53 15.30
C GLN A 94 -22.11 8.73 14.07
N SER A 95 -22.02 9.36 12.89
CA SER A 95 -21.61 8.71 11.64
C SER A 95 -20.18 8.14 11.70
N VAL A 96 -19.27 8.79 12.43
CA VAL A 96 -17.88 8.33 12.61
C VAL A 96 -17.84 7.16 13.59
N ARG A 97 -18.60 7.24 14.69
CA ARG A 97 -18.71 6.15 15.66
C ARG A 97 -19.36 4.90 15.05
N ASP A 98 -20.43 5.08 14.28
CA ASP A 98 -21.09 3.99 13.55
C ASP A 98 -20.14 3.31 12.57
N ALA A 99 -19.32 4.10 11.85
CA ALA A 99 -18.28 3.54 11.00
C ALA A 99 -17.24 2.76 11.82
N ALA A 100 -16.72 3.33 12.91
CA ALA A 100 -15.75 2.64 13.77
C ALA A 100 -16.30 1.31 14.31
N TRP A 101 -17.54 1.29 14.83
CA TRP A 101 -18.21 0.06 15.27
C TRP A 101 -18.37 -0.96 14.14
N PHE A 102 -18.79 -0.50 12.95
CA PHE A 102 -18.96 -1.38 11.80
C PHE A 102 -17.63 -2.03 11.36
N TYR A 103 -16.56 -1.25 11.23
CA TYR A 103 -15.27 -1.79 10.78
C TYR A 103 -14.55 -2.59 11.85
N LEU A 104 -14.72 -2.24 13.12
CA LEU A 104 -14.28 -3.08 14.24
C LEU A 104 -15.01 -4.42 14.25
N GLY A 105 -16.33 -4.41 14.03
CA GLY A 105 -17.12 -5.63 13.88
C GLY A 105 -16.68 -6.49 12.70
N LYS A 106 -16.35 -5.88 11.54
CA LYS A 106 -15.78 -6.59 10.40
C LYS A 106 -14.42 -7.19 10.72
N LEU A 107 -13.55 -6.47 11.44
CA LEU A 107 -12.25 -6.97 11.87
C LEU A 107 -12.42 -8.23 12.73
N TYR A 108 -13.27 -8.17 13.76
CA TYR A 108 -13.55 -9.33 14.61
C TYR A 108 -14.18 -10.50 13.82
N TYR A 109 -15.09 -10.20 12.88
CA TYR A 109 -15.66 -11.20 11.98
C TYR A 109 -14.58 -11.92 11.17
N THR A 110 -13.61 -11.19 10.59
CA THR A 110 -12.52 -11.79 9.81
C THR A 110 -11.56 -12.63 10.64
N ARG A 111 -11.37 -12.29 11.92
CA ARG A 111 -10.56 -13.05 12.89
C ARG A 111 -11.27 -14.28 13.46
N GLY A 112 -12.58 -14.41 13.21
CA GLY A 112 -13.41 -15.44 13.83
C GLY A 112 -13.79 -15.15 15.28
N ASP A 113 -13.58 -13.94 15.79
CA ASP A 113 -14.19 -13.50 17.06
C ASP A 113 -15.60 -12.99 16.80
N TRP A 114 -16.50 -13.94 16.68
CA TRP A 114 -17.84 -13.65 16.23
C TRP A 114 -18.72 -12.98 17.28
N ALA A 115 -18.43 -13.22 18.56
CA ALA A 115 -19.17 -12.61 19.66
C ALA A 115 -18.83 -11.12 19.73
N ALA A 116 -17.55 -10.76 19.65
CA ALA A 116 -17.12 -9.37 19.57
C ALA A 116 -17.63 -8.69 18.29
N ALA A 117 -17.67 -9.42 17.17
CA ALA A 117 -18.26 -8.92 15.92
C ALA A 117 -19.75 -8.56 16.10
N GLU A 118 -20.56 -9.47 16.64
CA GLU A 118 -21.99 -9.22 16.87
C GLU A 118 -22.23 -8.06 17.85
N GLN A 119 -21.47 -8.00 18.94
CA GLN A 119 -21.54 -6.89 19.88
C GLN A 119 -21.25 -5.54 19.21
N SER A 120 -20.22 -5.49 18.37
CA SER A 120 -19.85 -4.29 17.62
C SER A 120 -20.94 -3.90 16.62
N PHE A 121 -21.47 -4.85 15.85
CA PHE A 121 -22.56 -4.59 14.90
C PHE A 121 -23.84 -4.08 15.58
N ASN A 122 -24.17 -4.58 16.77
CA ASN A 122 -25.35 -4.14 17.53
C ASN A 122 -25.24 -2.71 18.07
N ARG A 123 -24.03 -2.12 18.10
CA ARG A 123 -23.80 -0.73 18.51
C ARG A 123 -23.95 0.27 17.35
N VAL A 124 -24.03 -0.21 16.10
CA VAL A 124 -24.20 0.64 14.91
C VAL A 124 -25.64 1.15 14.85
N SER A 125 -25.81 2.46 14.70
CA SER A 125 -27.13 3.10 14.72
C SER A 125 -28.03 2.76 13.53
N ALA A 126 -29.31 3.14 13.64
CA ALA A 126 -30.31 3.02 12.57
C ALA A 126 -29.94 3.83 11.31
N ASP A 127 -29.35 5.01 11.50
CA ASP A 127 -29.11 6.03 10.47
C ASP A 127 -27.82 5.77 9.65
N PHE A 128 -27.18 4.62 9.86
CA PHE A 128 -25.99 4.23 9.13
C PHE A 128 -26.28 4.11 7.62
N LYS A 129 -25.26 4.43 6.79
CA LYS A 129 -25.40 4.46 5.32
C LYS A 129 -26.10 3.20 4.82
N PRO A 130 -27.22 3.30 4.07
CA PRO A 130 -28.05 2.14 3.78
C PRO A 130 -27.35 0.96 3.09
N ALA A 131 -26.37 1.24 2.22
CA ALA A 131 -25.57 0.19 1.59
C ALA A 131 -24.69 -0.59 2.59
N LEU A 132 -24.10 0.10 3.56
CA LEU A 132 -23.28 -0.52 4.61
C LEU A 132 -24.14 -1.21 5.67
N ARG A 133 -25.32 -0.65 5.97
CA ARG A 133 -26.32 -1.28 6.84
C ARG A 133 -26.81 -2.61 6.27
N ALA A 134 -27.07 -2.67 4.96
CA ALA A 134 -27.44 -3.90 4.27
C ALA A 134 -26.35 -4.99 4.41
N GLN A 135 -25.08 -4.59 4.28
CA GLN A 135 -23.94 -5.48 4.48
C GLN A 135 -23.82 -5.96 5.93
N LEU A 136 -23.95 -5.05 6.90
CA LEU A 136 -23.95 -5.36 8.33
C LEU A 136 -25.01 -6.42 8.65
N GLN A 137 -26.25 -6.23 8.16
CA GLN A 137 -27.35 -7.16 8.40
C GLN A 137 -27.09 -8.55 7.79
N ALA A 138 -26.45 -8.62 6.62
CA ALA A 138 -26.06 -9.89 6.01
C ALA A 138 -25.00 -10.62 6.85
N LEU A 139 -24.01 -9.89 7.40
CA LEU A 139 -23.01 -10.45 8.32
C LEU A 139 -23.64 -10.94 9.63
N GLN A 140 -24.60 -10.20 10.19
CA GLN A 140 -25.37 -10.65 11.36
C GLN A 140 -26.16 -11.94 11.08
N ILE A 141 -26.76 -12.07 9.89
CA ILE A 141 -27.43 -13.33 9.48
C ILE A 141 -26.42 -14.48 9.43
N ASN A 142 -25.22 -14.27 8.88
CA ASN A 142 -24.20 -15.32 8.87
C ASN A 142 -23.77 -15.73 10.29
N ILE A 143 -23.66 -14.77 11.22
CA ILE A 143 -23.39 -15.07 12.65
C ILE A 143 -24.54 -15.89 13.25
N GLN A 144 -25.79 -15.47 13.01
CA GLN A 144 -26.99 -16.19 13.46
C GLN A 144 -27.05 -17.62 12.92
N ILE A 145 -26.71 -17.82 11.64
CA ILE A 145 -26.59 -19.14 11.01
C ILE A 145 -25.55 -20.00 11.74
N ARG A 146 -24.36 -19.45 11.98
CA ARG A 146 -23.29 -20.19 12.67
C ARG A 146 -23.72 -20.60 14.08
N ASP A 147 -24.36 -19.70 14.81
CA ASP A 147 -24.81 -19.92 16.18
C ASP A 147 -26.13 -20.71 16.28
N LYS A 148 -26.65 -21.18 15.15
CA LYS A 148 -27.95 -21.88 15.04
C LYS A 148 -29.15 -21.07 15.56
N ARG A 149 -29.05 -19.73 15.58
CA ARG A 149 -30.09 -18.77 16.00
C ARG A 149 -30.87 -18.19 14.81
N TYR A 150 -31.36 -19.05 13.92
CA TYR A 150 -32.00 -18.62 12.68
C TYR A 150 -33.38 -19.27 12.40
N ALA A 151 -33.89 -20.10 13.32
CA ALA A 151 -35.14 -20.83 13.12
C ALA A 151 -36.37 -19.94 12.87
N GLU A 152 -36.38 -18.73 13.45
CA GLU A 152 -37.47 -17.76 13.28
C GLU A 152 -37.36 -16.92 12.00
N LEU A 153 -36.21 -16.96 11.31
CA LEU A 153 -36.03 -16.23 10.06
C LEU A 153 -36.84 -16.92 8.95
N ASN A 154 -37.49 -16.11 8.13
CA ASN A 154 -38.22 -16.57 6.95
C ASN A 154 -37.94 -15.63 5.76
N PRO A 155 -38.24 -16.06 4.52
CA PRO A 155 -37.95 -15.23 3.34
C PRO A 155 -38.60 -13.85 3.36
N LYS A 156 -39.81 -13.72 3.94
CA LYS A 156 -40.49 -12.41 4.06
C LYS A 156 -39.71 -11.48 4.99
N GLY A 157 -39.23 -11.99 6.12
CA GLY A 157 -38.38 -11.23 7.04
C GLY A 157 -37.04 -10.84 6.42
N VAL A 158 -36.45 -11.70 5.58
CA VAL A 158 -35.24 -11.38 4.80
C VAL A 158 -35.53 -10.27 3.77
N ALA A 159 -36.67 -10.33 3.07
CA ALA A 159 -37.07 -9.32 2.09
C ALA A 159 -37.42 -7.96 2.73
N GLN A 160 -37.95 -7.96 3.95
CA GLN A 160 -38.24 -6.73 4.72
C GLN A 160 -36.98 -6.04 5.24
N ARG A 161 -35.90 -6.80 5.51
CA ARG A 161 -34.59 -6.22 5.78
C ARG A 161 -34.10 -5.64 4.44
N GLU A 162 -33.77 -4.35 4.39
CA GLU A 162 -33.25 -3.69 3.18
C GLU A 162 -31.84 -4.18 2.79
N LEU A 163 -31.67 -5.50 2.60
CA LEU A 163 -30.40 -6.16 2.29
C LEU A 163 -29.90 -5.81 0.89
N ARG A 164 -30.73 -5.21 0.04
CA ARG A 164 -30.35 -4.74 -1.31
C ARG A 164 -29.67 -5.90 -2.09
N ALA A 165 -28.44 -5.69 -2.54
CA ALA A 165 -27.65 -6.69 -3.26
C ALA A 165 -27.28 -7.93 -2.43
N TRP A 166 -27.41 -7.89 -1.10
CA TRP A 166 -27.09 -9.01 -0.20
C TRP A 166 -28.24 -10.02 -0.01
N SER A 167 -29.47 -9.66 -0.40
CA SER A 167 -30.64 -10.52 -0.21
C SER A 167 -30.45 -11.92 -0.83
N PRO A 168 -29.98 -12.06 -2.09
CA PRO A 168 -29.76 -13.37 -2.68
C PRO A 168 -28.81 -14.29 -1.89
N TYR A 169 -27.74 -13.72 -1.33
CA TYR A 169 -26.76 -14.47 -0.54
C TYR A 169 -27.34 -14.91 0.80
N ALA A 170 -28.10 -14.04 1.47
CA ALA A 170 -28.77 -14.37 2.72
C ALA A 170 -29.81 -15.49 2.56
N LEU A 171 -30.64 -15.43 1.50
CA LEU A 171 -31.60 -16.49 1.18
C LEU A 171 -30.91 -17.83 0.93
N TYR A 172 -29.84 -17.83 0.12
CA TYR A 172 -29.09 -19.06 -0.14
C TYR A 172 -28.48 -19.63 1.14
N ASN A 173 -27.84 -18.79 1.95
CA ASN A 173 -27.15 -19.23 3.16
C ASN A 173 -28.13 -19.81 4.19
N LEU A 174 -29.31 -19.20 4.36
CA LEU A 174 -30.38 -19.72 5.23
C LEU A 174 -30.92 -21.05 4.71
N GLY A 175 -31.21 -21.15 3.41
CA GLY A 175 -31.65 -22.42 2.80
C GLY A 175 -30.63 -23.54 2.99
N ALA A 176 -29.34 -23.23 2.76
CA ALA A 176 -28.25 -24.19 2.97
C ALA A 176 -28.07 -24.58 4.46
N ALA A 177 -28.34 -23.65 5.39
CA ALA A 177 -28.30 -23.94 6.81
C ALA A 177 -29.41 -24.93 7.22
N HIS A 178 -30.66 -24.69 6.80
CA HIS A 178 -31.78 -25.62 7.03
C HIS A 178 -31.52 -26.99 6.40
N ALA A 179 -31.02 -27.04 5.16
CA ALA A 179 -30.69 -28.29 4.48
C ALA A 179 -29.62 -29.10 5.24
N ARG A 180 -28.65 -28.44 5.87
CA ARG A 180 -27.60 -29.10 6.67
C ARG A 180 -28.16 -29.75 7.93
N GLU A 181 -29.19 -29.17 8.55
CA GLU A 181 -29.88 -29.76 9.70
C GLU A 181 -30.96 -30.79 9.29
N GLY A 182 -31.12 -31.05 7.98
CA GLY A 182 -32.10 -32.00 7.44
C GLY A 182 -33.52 -31.43 7.29
N ASP A 183 -33.74 -30.15 7.57
CA ASP A 183 -35.01 -29.47 7.37
C ASP A 183 -35.17 -29.02 5.91
N PHE A 184 -35.42 -30.00 5.04
CA PHE A 184 -35.53 -29.77 3.60
C PHE A 184 -36.75 -28.91 3.22
N ALA A 185 -37.82 -28.92 4.02
CA ALA A 185 -39.02 -28.12 3.76
C ALA A 185 -38.73 -26.61 3.90
N GLN A 186 -38.05 -26.21 5.00
CA GLN A 186 -37.62 -24.82 5.15
C GLN A 186 -36.53 -24.46 4.15
N ALA A 187 -35.60 -25.37 3.87
CA ALA A 187 -34.56 -25.15 2.86
C ALA A 187 -35.17 -24.80 1.49
N GLN A 188 -36.15 -25.58 1.05
CA GLN A 188 -36.88 -25.34 -0.20
C GLN A 188 -37.59 -24.00 -0.21
N THR A 189 -38.17 -23.58 0.91
CA THR A 189 -38.85 -22.29 1.04
C THR A 189 -37.89 -21.13 0.76
N PHE A 190 -36.66 -21.17 1.28
CA PHE A 190 -35.64 -20.17 1.00
C PHE A 190 -35.08 -20.25 -0.42
N PHE A 191 -34.82 -21.45 -0.94
CA PHE A 191 -34.29 -21.60 -2.29
C PHE A 191 -35.31 -21.21 -3.37
N ASN A 192 -36.60 -21.46 -3.16
CA ASN A 192 -37.66 -20.99 -4.06
C ASN A 192 -37.73 -19.45 -4.06
N ALA A 193 -37.71 -18.82 -2.88
CA ALA A 193 -37.68 -17.35 -2.78
C ALA A 193 -36.46 -16.74 -3.49
N LEU A 194 -35.33 -17.45 -3.51
CA LEU A 194 -34.15 -17.05 -4.29
C LEU A 194 -34.30 -17.34 -5.79
N ALA A 195 -34.93 -18.45 -6.17
CA ALA A 195 -35.18 -18.78 -7.58
C ALA A 195 -36.10 -17.76 -8.26
N ASP A 196 -37.03 -17.18 -7.50
CA ASP A 196 -38.05 -16.23 -7.95
C ASP A 196 -37.57 -14.76 -7.98
N ILE A 197 -36.29 -14.48 -7.71
CA ILE A 197 -35.80 -13.09 -7.72
C ILE A 197 -35.86 -12.46 -9.12
N ASP A 198 -36.17 -11.17 -9.16
CA ASP A 198 -36.05 -10.37 -10.37
C ASP A 198 -34.57 -10.21 -10.76
N ILE A 199 -34.22 -10.77 -11.91
CA ILE A 199 -32.88 -10.65 -12.45
C ILE A 199 -32.66 -9.23 -13.00
N ALA A 200 -31.58 -8.60 -12.55
CA ALA A 200 -31.21 -7.25 -12.93
C ALA A 200 -30.93 -7.13 -14.45
N LYS A 201 -31.28 -5.97 -15.00
CA LYS A 201 -31.02 -5.65 -16.40
C LYS A 201 -29.54 -5.33 -16.66
N ASP A 202 -28.78 -4.86 -15.68
CA ASP A 202 -27.35 -4.57 -15.83
C ASP A 202 -26.56 -5.88 -16.10
N PRO A 203 -25.90 -6.03 -17.26
CA PRO A 203 -25.11 -7.22 -17.58
C PRO A 203 -24.09 -7.59 -16.50
N ARG A 204 -23.53 -6.61 -15.78
CA ARG A 204 -22.49 -6.82 -14.76
C ARG A 204 -22.99 -7.58 -13.54
N THR A 205 -24.24 -7.36 -13.15
CA THR A 205 -24.86 -8.03 -11.98
C THR A 205 -25.68 -9.23 -12.37
N ARG A 206 -26.19 -9.24 -13.61
CA ARG A 206 -27.01 -10.32 -14.16
C ARG A 206 -26.32 -11.68 -14.08
N ALA A 207 -25.07 -11.78 -14.51
CA ALA A 207 -24.34 -13.05 -14.52
C ALA A 207 -24.20 -13.67 -13.12
N ALA A 208 -23.94 -12.84 -12.09
CA ALA A 208 -23.82 -13.29 -10.71
C ALA A 208 -25.16 -13.77 -10.14
N GLN A 209 -26.24 -13.04 -10.39
CA GLN A 209 -27.59 -13.42 -9.94
C GLN A 209 -28.06 -14.71 -10.62
N TRP A 210 -27.77 -14.84 -11.90
CA TRP A 210 -27.96 -16.07 -12.66
C TRP A 210 -27.23 -17.27 -12.03
N ALA A 211 -25.94 -17.13 -11.73
CA ALA A 211 -25.21 -18.19 -11.04
C ALA A 211 -25.89 -18.57 -9.71
N LEU A 212 -26.36 -17.60 -8.91
CA LEU A 212 -27.10 -17.86 -7.67
C LEU A 212 -28.44 -18.55 -7.89
N GLN A 213 -29.16 -18.22 -8.97
CA GLN A 213 -30.40 -18.87 -9.35
C GLN A 213 -30.16 -20.33 -9.72
N ASP A 214 -29.17 -20.61 -10.58
CA ASP A 214 -28.78 -21.98 -10.96
C ASP A 214 -28.33 -22.80 -9.73
N LYS A 215 -27.61 -22.16 -8.81
CA LYS A 215 -27.21 -22.75 -7.51
C LYS A 215 -28.44 -23.16 -6.69
N SER A 216 -29.49 -22.36 -6.73
CA SER A 216 -30.73 -22.58 -5.99
C SER A 216 -31.54 -23.71 -6.59
N TYR A 217 -31.68 -23.77 -7.92
CA TYR A 217 -32.31 -24.90 -8.60
C TYR A 217 -31.56 -26.21 -8.35
N THR A 218 -30.22 -26.17 -8.36
CA THR A 218 -29.40 -27.33 -8.02
C THR A 218 -29.66 -27.78 -6.57
N ALA A 219 -29.66 -26.84 -5.62
CA ALA A 219 -29.92 -27.14 -4.21
C ALA A 219 -31.36 -27.66 -3.97
N LEU A 220 -32.36 -27.09 -4.65
CA LEU A 220 -33.74 -27.58 -4.67
C LEU A 220 -33.80 -29.02 -5.17
N GLY A 221 -33.15 -29.31 -6.30
CA GLY A 221 -33.07 -30.65 -6.86
C GLY A 221 -32.51 -31.67 -5.87
N TYR A 222 -31.38 -31.37 -5.23
CA TYR A 222 -30.80 -32.24 -4.20
C TYR A 222 -31.65 -32.35 -2.93
N SER A 223 -32.35 -31.29 -2.53
CA SER A 223 -33.29 -31.36 -1.40
C SER A 223 -34.46 -32.30 -1.68
N TYR A 224 -35.05 -32.23 -2.89
CA TYR A 224 -36.11 -33.14 -3.31
C TYR A 224 -35.60 -34.57 -3.48
N LEU A 225 -34.35 -34.74 -3.97
CA LEU A 225 -33.70 -36.05 -4.06
C LEU A 225 -33.56 -36.69 -2.67
N ALA A 226 -33.11 -35.93 -1.66
CA ALA A 226 -32.99 -36.40 -0.28
C ALA A 226 -34.35 -36.80 0.34
N GLU A 227 -35.42 -36.08 -0.01
CA GLU A 227 -36.80 -36.41 0.37
C GLU A 227 -37.43 -37.54 -0.49
N LYS A 228 -36.67 -38.16 -1.41
CA LYS A 228 -37.15 -39.18 -2.35
C LYS A 228 -38.25 -38.70 -3.30
N LYS A 229 -38.40 -37.39 -3.49
CA LYS A 229 -39.34 -36.75 -4.43
C LYS A 229 -38.68 -36.61 -5.81
N TYR A 230 -38.35 -37.74 -6.43
CA TYR A 230 -37.50 -37.81 -7.62
C TYR A 230 -38.01 -37.02 -8.82
N ALA A 231 -39.31 -37.09 -9.12
CA ALA A 231 -39.91 -36.31 -10.20
C ALA A 231 -39.81 -34.79 -9.97
N ALA A 232 -39.89 -34.33 -8.72
CA ALA A 232 -39.68 -32.92 -8.38
C ALA A 232 -38.21 -32.54 -8.52
N ALA A 233 -37.29 -33.41 -8.06
CA ALA A 233 -35.85 -33.20 -8.21
C ALA A 233 -35.47 -33.01 -9.69
N ILE A 234 -35.95 -33.88 -10.58
CA ILE A 234 -35.73 -33.79 -12.03
C ILE A 234 -36.20 -32.44 -12.57
N ARG A 235 -37.42 -32.00 -12.22
CA ARG A 235 -37.95 -30.71 -12.70
C ARG A 235 -37.04 -29.55 -12.30
N GLU A 236 -36.52 -29.53 -11.08
CA GLU A 236 -35.63 -28.47 -10.64
C GLU A 236 -34.26 -28.52 -11.35
N PHE A 237 -33.67 -29.71 -11.50
CA PHE A 237 -32.41 -29.85 -12.24
C PHE A 237 -32.51 -29.38 -13.69
N THR A 238 -33.66 -29.57 -14.36
CA THR A 238 -33.85 -29.09 -15.74
C THR A 238 -33.91 -27.57 -15.90
N LYS A 239 -34.12 -26.83 -14.81
CA LYS A 239 -34.10 -25.34 -14.84
C LYS A 239 -32.68 -24.79 -14.80
N VAL A 240 -31.68 -25.60 -14.45
CA VAL A 240 -30.28 -25.20 -14.40
C VAL A 240 -29.76 -25.07 -15.82
N ARG A 241 -29.13 -23.93 -16.13
CA ARG A 241 -28.54 -23.71 -17.47
C ARG A 241 -27.35 -24.63 -17.71
N LEU A 242 -27.27 -25.16 -18.93
CA LEU A 242 -26.24 -26.12 -19.35
C LEU A 242 -24.83 -25.53 -19.38
N GLU A 243 -24.75 -24.22 -19.68
CA GLU A 243 -23.53 -23.42 -19.72
C GLU A 243 -23.42 -22.61 -18.42
N GLY A 244 -22.89 -23.24 -17.37
CA GLY A 244 -22.76 -22.63 -16.05
C GLY A 244 -22.04 -23.51 -15.03
N ILE A 245 -21.56 -22.89 -13.94
CA ILE A 245 -20.72 -23.57 -12.93
C ILE A 245 -21.44 -24.68 -12.14
N TYR A 246 -22.78 -24.69 -12.16
CA TYR A 246 -23.63 -25.69 -11.46
C TYR A 246 -24.21 -26.75 -12.39
N ALA A 247 -24.03 -26.61 -13.72
CA ALA A 247 -24.58 -27.52 -14.71
C ALA A 247 -24.13 -28.97 -14.46
N ASN A 248 -22.84 -29.19 -14.15
CA ASN A 248 -22.32 -30.54 -13.95
C ASN A 248 -22.99 -31.24 -12.76
N GLN A 249 -23.18 -30.52 -11.65
CA GLN A 249 -23.83 -31.06 -10.46
C GLN A 249 -25.32 -31.33 -10.70
N ALA A 250 -26.00 -30.49 -11.49
CA ALA A 250 -27.40 -30.69 -11.85
C ALA A 250 -27.61 -31.89 -12.78
N LEU A 251 -26.75 -32.06 -13.79
CA LEU A 251 -26.78 -33.22 -14.69
C LEU A 251 -26.56 -34.54 -13.93
N LEU A 252 -25.63 -34.54 -12.97
CA LEU A 252 -25.37 -35.72 -12.14
C LEU A 252 -26.60 -36.05 -11.29
N GLY A 253 -27.14 -35.05 -10.59
CA GLY A 253 -28.32 -35.18 -9.74
C GLY A 253 -29.58 -35.60 -10.51
N TYR A 254 -29.76 -35.09 -11.73
CA TYR A 254 -30.82 -35.54 -12.63
C TYR A 254 -30.71 -37.05 -12.88
N GLY A 255 -29.52 -37.53 -13.25
CA GLY A 255 -29.33 -38.95 -13.55
C GLY A 255 -29.61 -39.83 -12.34
N TRP A 256 -29.16 -39.42 -11.14
CA TRP A 256 -29.48 -40.13 -9.90
C TRP A 256 -30.98 -40.15 -9.58
N ALA A 257 -31.69 -39.04 -9.81
CA ALA A 257 -33.15 -39.00 -9.66
C ALA A 257 -33.89 -39.89 -10.67
N ALA A 258 -33.36 -40.03 -11.89
CA ALA A 258 -33.91 -40.93 -12.91
C ALA A 258 -33.64 -42.40 -12.54
N VAL A 259 -32.42 -42.73 -12.12
CA VAL A 259 -32.06 -44.08 -11.62
C VAL A 259 -32.92 -44.49 -10.43
N ALA A 260 -33.19 -43.57 -9.50
CA ALA A 260 -34.03 -43.85 -8.34
C ALA A 260 -35.51 -44.10 -8.70
N GLN A 261 -35.95 -43.68 -9.90
CA GLN A 261 -37.25 -44.03 -10.48
C GLN A 261 -37.19 -45.27 -11.39
N GLU A 262 -36.05 -45.97 -11.42
CA GLU A 262 -35.78 -47.09 -12.33
C GLU A 262 -35.84 -46.70 -13.82
N GLU A 263 -35.79 -45.40 -14.12
CA GLU A 263 -35.78 -44.86 -15.48
C GLU A 263 -34.33 -44.79 -16.01
N TYR A 264 -33.63 -45.92 -16.01
CA TYR A 264 -32.20 -46.00 -16.34
C TYR A 264 -31.86 -45.39 -17.72
N ALA A 265 -32.75 -45.57 -18.72
CA ALA A 265 -32.59 -44.98 -20.04
C ALA A 265 -32.59 -43.44 -20.02
N LYS A 266 -33.38 -42.81 -19.14
CA LYS A 266 -33.38 -41.34 -18.98
C LYS A 266 -32.12 -40.83 -18.27
N ALA A 267 -31.50 -41.66 -17.43
CA ALA A 267 -30.25 -41.30 -16.76
C ALA A 267 -29.03 -41.27 -17.71
N LEU A 268 -29.08 -42.01 -18.83
CA LEU A 268 -27.96 -42.11 -19.76
C LEU A 268 -27.59 -40.76 -20.39
N GLN A 269 -28.57 -40.01 -20.92
CA GLN A 269 -28.31 -38.77 -21.66
C GLN A 269 -27.50 -37.72 -20.87
N PRO A 270 -27.90 -37.31 -19.65
CA PRO A 270 -27.13 -36.31 -18.90
C PRO A 270 -25.76 -36.83 -18.46
N TRP A 271 -25.61 -38.13 -18.20
CA TRP A 271 -24.31 -38.72 -17.83
C TRP A 271 -23.37 -38.88 -19.03
N GLN A 272 -23.90 -39.18 -20.22
CA GLN A 272 -23.12 -39.15 -21.46
C GLN A 272 -22.61 -37.74 -21.77
N LEU A 273 -23.46 -36.72 -21.57
CA LEU A 273 -23.04 -35.32 -21.69
C LEU A 273 -22.00 -34.94 -20.63
N LEU A 274 -22.13 -35.43 -19.39
CA LEU A 274 -21.11 -35.20 -18.36
C LEU A 274 -19.78 -35.81 -18.75
N ARG A 275 -19.77 -37.05 -19.25
CA ARG A 275 -18.56 -37.77 -19.63
C ARG A 275 -17.73 -37.05 -20.71
N SER A 276 -18.36 -36.21 -21.54
CA SER A 276 -17.63 -35.39 -22.52
C SER A 276 -17.04 -34.10 -21.95
N ARG A 277 -17.27 -33.80 -20.66
CA ARG A 277 -16.73 -32.62 -19.97
C ARG A 277 -15.42 -32.96 -19.23
N SER A 278 -14.72 -31.95 -18.74
CA SER A 278 -13.43 -32.11 -18.07
C SER A 278 -13.53 -32.95 -16.78
N LEU A 279 -12.59 -33.87 -16.58
CA LEU A 279 -12.47 -34.72 -15.38
C LEU A 279 -12.08 -33.94 -14.12
N ILE A 280 -11.69 -32.67 -14.24
CA ILE A 280 -11.41 -31.79 -13.10
C ILE A 280 -12.64 -31.60 -12.20
N TYR A 281 -13.85 -31.85 -12.74
CA TYR A 281 -15.11 -31.68 -12.03
C TYR A 281 -15.54 -32.98 -11.33
N PRO A 282 -15.81 -32.96 -10.00
CA PRO A 282 -16.22 -34.15 -9.26
C PRO A 282 -17.46 -34.87 -9.82
N ALA A 283 -18.42 -34.10 -10.35
CA ALA A 283 -19.64 -34.67 -10.92
C ALA A 283 -19.37 -35.47 -12.20
N VAL A 284 -18.36 -35.09 -12.97
CA VAL A 284 -17.91 -35.83 -14.16
C VAL A 284 -17.21 -37.12 -13.71
N GLN A 285 -16.32 -37.04 -12.72
CA GLN A 285 -15.61 -38.19 -12.16
C GLN A 285 -16.59 -39.26 -11.66
N GLU A 286 -17.64 -38.85 -10.96
CA GLU A 286 -18.68 -39.77 -10.47
C GLU A 286 -19.52 -40.38 -11.60
N SER A 287 -19.80 -39.59 -12.66
CA SER A 287 -20.53 -40.11 -13.82
C SER A 287 -19.81 -41.24 -14.56
N LEU A 288 -18.48 -41.36 -14.41
CA LEU A 288 -17.70 -42.46 -14.97
C LEU A 288 -18.08 -43.82 -14.38
N LEU A 289 -18.60 -43.85 -13.14
CA LEU A 289 -19.13 -45.07 -12.52
C LEU A 289 -20.64 -45.19 -12.68
N ALA A 290 -21.34 -44.05 -12.69
CA ALA A 290 -22.79 -44.03 -12.78
C ALA A 290 -23.29 -44.51 -14.16
N LEU A 291 -22.60 -44.11 -15.23
CA LEU A 291 -22.93 -44.50 -16.60
C LEU A 291 -22.86 -46.03 -16.84
N PRO A 292 -21.74 -46.72 -16.56
CA PRO A 292 -21.67 -48.17 -16.71
C PRO A 292 -22.66 -48.90 -15.78
N PHE A 293 -22.89 -48.39 -14.57
CA PHE A 293 -23.94 -48.92 -13.69
C PHE A 293 -25.33 -48.87 -14.35
N ALA A 294 -25.69 -47.78 -15.05
CA ALA A 294 -26.95 -47.72 -15.79
C ALA A 294 -27.01 -48.73 -16.94
N TYR A 295 -25.90 -48.98 -17.66
CA TYR A 295 -25.85 -50.03 -18.68
C TYR A 295 -26.09 -51.43 -18.10
N GLU A 296 -25.52 -51.74 -16.93
CA GLU A 296 -25.82 -53.01 -16.24
C GLU A 296 -27.31 -53.15 -15.93
N LYS A 297 -27.95 -52.09 -15.45
CA LYS A 297 -29.39 -52.07 -15.13
C LYS A 297 -30.29 -52.18 -16.35
N LEU A 298 -29.78 -51.79 -17.51
CA LEU A 298 -30.42 -51.98 -18.81
C LEU A 298 -30.11 -53.34 -19.45
N ASN A 299 -29.41 -54.23 -18.74
CA ASN A 299 -28.99 -55.55 -19.23
C ASN A 299 -28.11 -55.46 -20.50
N ALA A 300 -27.23 -54.46 -20.52
CA ALA A 300 -26.25 -54.19 -21.59
C ALA A 300 -24.81 -54.42 -21.06
N PRO A 301 -24.40 -55.68 -20.81
CA PRO A 301 -23.14 -55.98 -20.12
C PRO A 301 -21.89 -55.62 -20.93
N GLY A 302 -21.92 -55.72 -22.26
CA GLY A 302 -20.79 -55.35 -23.11
C GLY A 302 -20.50 -53.84 -23.04
N GLU A 303 -21.55 -53.03 -23.12
CA GLU A 303 -21.50 -51.58 -22.96
C GLU A 303 -21.06 -51.19 -21.54
N ALA A 304 -21.50 -51.92 -20.53
CA ALA A 304 -21.08 -51.70 -19.14
C ALA A 304 -19.58 -51.97 -18.95
N VAL A 305 -19.06 -53.11 -19.43
CA VAL A 305 -17.63 -53.44 -19.36
C VAL A 305 -16.80 -52.39 -20.07
N ALA A 306 -17.12 -52.08 -21.33
CA ALA A 306 -16.38 -51.09 -22.11
C ALA A 306 -16.37 -49.70 -21.45
N ALA A 307 -17.50 -49.31 -20.83
CA ALA A 307 -17.60 -48.04 -20.11
C ALA A 307 -16.81 -48.04 -18.79
N TYR A 308 -16.76 -49.14 -18.03
CA TYR A 308 -15.90 -49.24 -16.85
C TYR A 308 -14.41 -49.28 -17.21
N GLU A 309 -14.01 -50.01 -18.25
CA GLU A 309 -12.61 -50.02 -18.70
C GLU A 309 -12.16 -48.62 -19.12
N THR A 310 -13.01 -47.88 -19.85
CA THR A 310 -12.69 -46.48 -20.15
C THR A 310 -12.61 -45.63 -18.88
N ALA A 311 -13.48 -45.87 -17.89
CA ALA A 311 -13.41 -45.17 -16.62
C ALA A 311 -12.09 -45.43 -15.90
N GLU A 312 -11.58 -46.67 -15.91
CA GLU A 312 -10.28 -47.02 -15.33
C GLU A 312 -9.14 -46.24 -15.99
N GLU A 313 -9.08 -46.22 -17.33
CA GLU A 313 -8.06 -45.48 -18.07
C GLU A 313 -8.08 -43.99 -17.75
N LEU A 314 -9.27 -43.37 -17.76
CA LEU A 314 -9.46 -41.95 -17.49
C LEU A 314 -9.11 -41.60 -16.04
N LEU A 315 -9.56 -42.39 -15.07
CA LEU A 315 -9.28 -42.19 -13.65
C LEU A 315 -7.79 -42.37 -13.35
N ALA A 316 -7.12 -43.36 -13.95
CA ALA A 316 -5.69 -43.59 -13.77
C ALA A 316 -4.86 -42.41 -14.29
N ARG A 317 -5.19 -41.87 -15.47
CA ARG A 317 -4.55 -40.67 -16.01
C ARG A 317 -4.76 -39.46 -15.12
N GLU A 318 -5.98 -39.24 -14.64
CA GLU A 318 -6.31 -38.10 -13.78
C GLU A 318 -5.60 -38.19 -12.41
N ILE A 319 -5.47 -39.40 -11.84
CA ILE A 319 -4.69 -39.63 -10.63
C ILE A 319 -3.23 -39.24 -10.85
N GLN A 320 -2.64 -39.58 -12.00
CA GLN A 320 -1.27 -39.21 -12.31
C GLN A 320 -1.12 -37.69 -12.44
N LEU A 321 -2.05 -37.02 -13.12
CA LEU A 321 -2.08 -35.56 -13.21
C LEU A 321 -2.12 -34.89 -11.82
N ILE A 322 -2.94 -35.40 -10.89
CA ILE A 322 -2.97 -34.87 -9.51
C ILE A 322 -1.64 -35.10 -8.79
N ARG A 323 -0.97 -36.24 -8.98
CA ARG A 323 0.35 -36.50 -8.39
C ARG A 323 1.40 -35.54 -8.93
N ASP A 324 1.42 -35.34 -10.25
CA ASP A 324 2.34 -34.41 -10.90
C ASP A 324 2.09 -32.97 -10.39
N MET A 325 0.82 -32.57 -10.20
CA MET A 325 0.48 -31.28 -9.56
C MET A 325 1.00 -31.18 -8.13
N ARG A 326 0.92 -32.25 -7.34
CA ARG A 326 1.45 -32.25 -5.95
C ARG A 326 2.98 -32.15 -5.94
N GLU A 327 3.67 -32.76 -6.89
CA GLU A 327 5.14 -32.68 -7.00
C GLU A 327 5.60 -31.30 -7.48
N THR A 328 4.90 -30.73 -8.47
CA THR A 328 5.27 -29.44 -9.09
C THR A 328 4.90 -28.22 -8.25
N LEU A 329 3.79 -28.24 -7.51
CA LEU A 329 3.36 -27.13 -6.65
C LEU A 329 4.21 -27.04 -5.38
N THR A 330 5.49 -26.70 -5.51
CA THR A 330 6.42 -26.53 -4.39
C THR A 330 6.15 -25.26 -3.59
N GLU A 331 6.81 -25.12 -2.42
CA GLU A 331 6.82 -23.86 -1.66
C GLU A 331 7.29 -22.67 -2.51
N GLY A 332 8.30 -22.88 -3.37
CA GLY A 332 8.83 -21.85 -4.27
C GLY A 332 7.87 -21.44 -5.39
N GLU A 333 7.13 -22.39 -5.96
CA GLU A 333 6.09 -22.10 -6.95
C GLU A 333 4.93 -21.31 -6.34
N LEU A 334 4.48 -21.69 -5.12
CA LEU A 334 3.46 -20.94 -4.41
C LEU A 334 3.92 -19.52 -4.04
N LEU A 335 5.17 -19.36 -3.63
CA LEU A 335 5.76 -18.04 -3.39
C LEU A 335 5.77 -17.19 -4.66
N THR A 336 6.20 -17.76 -5.79
CA THR A 336 6.23 -17.07 -7.09
C THR A 336 4.82 -16.63 -7.51
N LEU A 337 3.83 -17.51 -7.34
CA LEU A 337 2.43 -17.22 -7.62
C LEU A 337 1.90 -16.05 -6.77
N ILE A 338 2.32 -15.94 -5.52
CA ILE A 338 1.79 -14.94 -4.56
C ILE A 338 2.56 -13.63 -4.63
N ASP A 339 3.85 -13.67 -4.93
CA ASP A 339 4.68 -12.48 -5.15
C ASP A 339 4.38 -11.81 -6.51
N ALA A 340 3.71 -12.53 -7.42
CA ALA A 340 3.28 -12.00 -8.70
C ALA A 340 2.50 -10.69 -8.54
N LYS A 341 2.67 -9.80 -9.53
CA LYS A 341 1.98 -8.51 -9.56
C LYS A 341 0.45 -8.75 -9.48
N PRO A 342 -0.25 -8.15 -8.51
CA PRO A 342 -1.70 -8.22 -8.46
C PRO A 342 -2.31 -7.64 -9.72
N LEU A 343 -3.30 -8.35 -10.27
CA LEU A 343 -4.00 -7.96 -11.49
C LEU A 343 -5.31 -7.26 -11.16
N ALA A 344 -5.69 -6.32 -12.02
CA ALA A 344 -7.03 -5.73 -11.96
C ALA A 344 -8.10 -6.80 -12.24
N ALA A 345 -9.31 -6.60 -11.74
CA ALA A 345 -10.41 -7.57 -11.88
C ALA A 345 -10.66 -8.05 -13.32
N GLU A 346 -10.58 -7.16 -14.31
CA GLU A 346 -10.80 -7.50 -15.72
C GLU A 346 -9.61 -8.26 -16.32
N GLU A 347 -8.37 -7.82 -16.06
CA GLU A 347 -7.14 -8.51 -16.48
C GLU A 347 -7.08 -9.94 -15.91
N ALA A 348 -7.43 -10.07 -14.63
CA ALA A 348 -7.54 -11.37 -13.97
C ALA A 348 -8.57 -12.28 -14.65
N ARG A 349 -9.71 -11.74 -15.08
CA ARG A 349 -10.74 -12.50 -15.81
C ARG A 349 -10.23 -12.93 -17.18
N GLU A 350 -9.57 -12.05 -17.92
CA GLU A 350 -9.00 -12.35 -19.23
C GLU A 350 -7.92 -13.44 -19.13
N GLN A 351 -6.99 -13.32 -18.19
CA GLN A 351 -5.92 -14.32 -18.00
C GLN A 351 -6.48 -15.67 -17.57
N LEU A 352 -7.45 -15.68 -16.65
CA LEU A 352 -8.16 -16.90 -16.29
C LEU A 352 -8.97 -17.47 -17.47
N GLN A 353 -9.54 -16.63 -18.35
CA GLN A 353 -10.28 -17.07 -19.54
C GLN A 353 -9.38 -17.69 -20.61
N ALA A 354 -8.20 -17.10 -20.81
CA ALA A 354 -7.22 -17.55 -21.78
C ALA A 354 -6.55 -18.87 -21.35
N ALA A 355 -6.42 -19.10 -20.05
CA ALA A 355 -6.00 -20.40 -19.52
C ALA A 355 -7.10 -21.43 -19.82
N GLY A 356 -6.81 -22.36 -20.74
CA GLY A 356 -7.69 -23.49 -21.04
C GLY A 356 -7.96 -24.35 -19.80
N ASP A 357 -8.99 -25.19 -19.86
CA ASP A 357 -9.28 -26.19 -18.85
C ASP A 357 -8.25 -27.34 -18.96
N GLY A 358 -6.98 -27.11 -18.60
CA GLY A 358 -5.94 -28.13 -18.73
C GLY A 358 -4.55 -27.77 -18.18
N GLU A 359 -4.09 -28.64 -17.28
CA GLU A 359 -2.72 -28.87 -16.79
C GLU A 359 -2.05 -27.75 -15.96
N GLY A 360 -2.50 -27.65 -14.70
CA GLY A 360 -1.80 -26.90 -13.65
C GLY A 360 -2.71 -26.12 -12.71
N LEU A 361 -2.12 -25.50 -11.69
CA LEU A 361 -2.82 -24.50 -10.87
C LEU A 361 -2.95 -23.21 -11.66
N THR A 362 -4.08 -22.99 -12.32
CA THR A 362 -4.39 -21.66 -12.86
C THR A 362 -4.92 -20.79 -11.74
N ALA A 363 -4.08 -19.95 -11.16
CA ALA A 363 -4.46 -18.98 -10.16
C ALA A 363 -3.86 -17.61 -10.46
N VAL A 364 -4.56 -16.56 -10.04
CA VAL A 364 -4.09 -15.18 -10.15
C VAL A 364 -4.34 -14.46 -8.84
N VAL A 365 -3.37 -13.65 -8.43
CA VAL A 365 -3.54 -12.70 -7.33
C VAL A 365 -4.20 -11.45 -7.89
N THR A 366 -5.24 -10.97 -7.24
CA THR A 366 -5.95 -9.75 -7.63
C THR A 366 -5.71 -8.63 -6.64
N ASP A 367 -5.78 -7.40 -7.14
CA ASP A 367 -5.83 -6.20 -6.32
C ASP A 367 -7.20 -6.01 -5.63
N ASP A 368 -8.22 -6.74 -6.11
CA ASP A 368 -9.53 -6.88 -5.48
C ASP A 368 -9.40 -7.41 -4.03
N GLY A 369 -9.66 -6.54 -3.06
CA GLY A 369 -9.58 -6.87 -1.63
C GLY A 369 -8.64 -5.96 -0.84
N GLN A 370 -7.82 -5.18 -1.53
CA GLN A 370 -7.11 -4.05 -0.95
C GLN A 370 -8.03 -2.83 -0.95
N ASN A 371 -8.99 -2.86 -0.03
CA ASN A 371 -9.75 -1.68 0.38
C ASN A 371 -10.53 -2.07 1.63
N TRP A 372 -10.34 -1.35 2.75
CA TRP A 372 -11.12 -1.61 3.96
C TRP A 372 -12.63 -1.40 3.73
N LEU A 373 -13.01 -0.53 2.78
CA LEU A 373 -14.40 -0.38 2.32
C LEU A 373 -14.95 -1.63 1.62
N LYS A 374 -14.10 -2.54 1.14
CA LYS A 374 -14.44 -3.78 0.40
C LYS A 374 -13.87 -5.06 1.05
N LEU A 375 -13.76 -5.09 2.39
CA LEU A 375 -13.32 -6.30 3.15
C LEU A 375 -14.19 -7.55 2.93
N ASP A 376 -15.33 -7.42 2.26
CA ASP A 376 -16.26 -8.50 1.91
C ASP A 376 -15.99 -9.14 0.55
N SER A 377 -15.12 -8.54 -0.27
CA SER A 377 -14.69 -9.08 -1.55
C SER A 377 -13.24 -9.58 -1.50
N THR A 378 -12.80 -10.11 -0.36
CA THR A 378 -11.44 -10.65 -0.10
C THR A 378 -11.20 -11.99 -0.81
N SER A 379 -11.42 -12.02 -2.13
CA SER A 379 -10.90 -13.08 -2.98
C SER A 379 -9.59 -12.58 -3.57
N ILE A 380 -8.55 -12.57 -2.76
CA ILE A 380 -7.23 -12.05 -3.12
C ILE A 380 -6.55 -12.96 -4.12
N ILE A 381 -6.93 -14.23 -4.11
CA ILE A 381 -6.51 -15.21 -5.10
C ILE A 381 -7.74 -15.84 -5.74
N LYS A 382 -7.72 -15.94 -7.07
CA LYS A 382 -8.80 -16.51 -7.89
C LYS A 382 -8.26 -17.66 -8.70
N THR A 383 -9.07 -18.69 -8.92
CA THR A 383 -8.69 -19.85 -9.72
C THR A 383 -9.82 -20.33 -10.60
N ARG A 384 -9.48 -20.91 -11.75
CA ARG A 384 -10.41 -21.74 -12.54
C ARG A 384 -10.31 -23.23 -12.24
N SER A 385 -9.26 -23.66 -11.55
CA SER A 385 -9.08 -25.05 -11.17
C SER A 385 -10.24 -25.52 -10.30
N ALA A 386 -11.02 -26.48 -10.79
CA ALA A 386 -12.11 -27.05 -10.02
C ALA A 386 -11.61 -27.85 -8.81
N TYR A 387 -10.37 -28.37 -8.85
CA TYR A 387 -9.71 -28.98 -7.69
C TYR A 387 -9.56 -28.03 -6.51
N MET A 388 -9.25 -26.76 -6.82
CA MET A 388 -8.91 -25.75 -5.83
C MET A 388 -10.06 -24.82 -5.47
N ARG A 389 -11.15 -24.84 -6.24
CA ARG A 389 -12.28 -23.93 -6.04
C ARG A 389 -12.84 -23.94 -4.62
N GLU A 390 -12.98 -25.13 -4.03
CA GLU A 390 -13.46 -25.27 -2.65
C GLU A 390 -12.44 -24.68 -1.66
N LEU A 391 -11.16 -25.02 -1.81
CA LEU A 391 -10.09 -24.49 -0.97
C LEU A 391 -10.02 -22.96 -1.05
N PHE A 392 -10.06 -22.39 -2.26
CA PHE A 392 -10.00 -20.96 -2.50
C PHE A 392 -11.23 -20.22 -1.98
N ALA A 393 -12.38 -20.90 -1.84
CA ALA A 393 -13.56 -20.31 -1.22
C ALA A 393 -13.46 -20.24 0.31
N GLN A 394 -12.51 -20.93 0.95
CA GLN A 394 -12.37 -20.94 2.40
C GLN A 394 -11.71 -19.64 2.89
N THR A 395 -12.31 -19.02 3.92
CA THR A 395 -11.78 -17.82 4.56
C THR A 395 -10.37 -18.02 5.10
N ARG A 396 -10.08 -19.20 5.68
CA ARG A 396 -8.75 -19.52 6.22
C ARG A 396 -7.67 -19.51 5.12
N PHE A 397 -7.96 -20.08 3.95
CA PHE A 397 -7.01 -20.10 2.84
C PHE A 397 -6.79 -18.71 2.26
N GLN A 398 -7.85 -17.94 2.01
CA GLN A 398 -7.76 -16.56 1.54
C GLN A 398 -6.97 -15.67 2.51
N THR A 399 -7.17 -15.86 3.83
CA THR A 399 -6.41 -15.16 4.87
C THR A 399 -4.95 -15.57 4.85
N ALA A 400 -4.65 -16.86 4.69
CA ALA A 400 -3.27 -17.32 4.64
C ALA A 400 -2.48 -16.74 3.46
N VAL A 401 -3.14 -16.61 2.29
CA VAL A 401 -2.57 -15.96 1.10
C VAL A 401 -2.40 -14.46 1.30
N LEU A 402 -3.38 -13.79 1.94
CA LEU A 402 -3.29 -12.38 2.32
C LEU A 402 -2.05 -12.10 3.17
N GLU A 403 -1.91 -12.86 4.25
CA GLU A 403 -0.79 -12.73 5.21
C GLU A 403 0.55 -12.92 4.51
N LEU A 404 0.68 -13.96 3.67
CA LEU A 404 1.93 -14.21 2.94
C LEU A 404 2.27 -13.08 1.97
N ARG A 405 1.28 -12.58 1.21
CA ARG A 405 1.46 -11.44 0.31
C ARG A 405 1.91 -10.18 1.07
N ASP A 406 1.29 -9.91 2.22
CA ASP A 406 1.61 -8.72 3.01
C ASP A 406 3.01 -8.84 3.65
N LEU A 407 3.42 -10.04 4.07
CA LEU A 407 4.79 -10.33 4.51
C LEU A 407 5.82 -10.13 3.39
N LEU A 408 5.54 -10.56 2.16
CA LEU A 408 6.42 -10.34 1.00
C LEU A 408 6.58 -8.85 0.67
N ARG A 409 5.52 -8.06 0.82
CA ARG A 409 5.59 -6.60 0.68
C ARG A 409 6.42 -5.97 1.79
N LEU A 410 6.25 -6.42 3.04
CA LEU A 410 7.05 -5.96 4.17
C LEU A 410 8.53 -6.29 3.98
N GLN A 411 8.85 -7.48 3.47
CA GLN A 411 10.22 -7.89 3.14
C GLN A 411 10.86 -6.92 2.14
N ARG A 412 10.18 -6.66 1.01
CA ARG A 412 10.65 -5.71 -0.01
C ARG A 412 10.85 -4.30 0.57
N LEU A 413 9.91 -3.82 1.37
CA LEU A 413 10.02 -2.53 2.04
C LEU A 413 11.27 -2.46 2.92
N LEU A 414 11.50 -3.46 3.77
CA LEU A 414 12.65 -3.49 4.67
C LEU A 414 13.97 -3.60 3.90
N GLN A 415 14.01 -4.42 2.84
CA GLN A 415 15.15 -4.53 1.94
C GLN A 415 15.46 -3.20 1.24
N ASP A 416 14.45 -2.46 0.79
CA ASP A 416 14.60 -1.15 0.16
C ASP A 416 15.09 -0.07 1.14
N TRP A 417 14.73 -0.18 2.42
CA TRP A 417 15.13 0.79 3.45
C TRP A 417 16.53 0.57 3.99
N GLN A 418 17.06 -0.66 3.99
CA GLN A 418 18.44 -0.94 4.42
C GLN A 418 19.49 -0.04 3.73
N PRO A 419 19.59 0.02 2.38
CA PRO A 419 20.57 0.88 1.72
C PRO A 419 20.28 2.37 1.91
N LYS A 420 19.01 2.77 2.02
CA LYS A 420 18.62 4.17 2.27
C LYS A 420 19.13 4.65 3.63
N LEU A 421 18.96 3.85 4.68
CA LEU A 421 19.45 4.18 6.02
C LEU A 421 20.97 4.30 6.05
N SER A 422 21.68 3.42 5.35
CA SER A 422 23.14 3.50 5.18
C SER A 422 23.55 4.79 4.45
N ALA A 423 22.90 5.12 3.34
CA ALA A 423 23.16 6.34 2.59
C ALA A 423 22.91 7.62 3.42
N TYR A 424 21.82 7.66 4.21
CA TYR A 424 21.55 8.79 5.11
C TYR A 424 22.63 8.93 6.18
N ARG A 425 23.08 7.82 6.77
CA ARG A 425 24.15 7.83 7.76
C ARG A 425 25.47 8.32 7.16
N GLU A 426 25.86 7.81 6.00
CA GLU A 426 27.07 8.22 5.29
C GLU A 426 27.02 9.71 4.93
N LEU A 427 25.88 10.20 4.42
CA LEU A 427 25.68 11.61 4.12
C LEU A 427 25.88 12.50 5.36
N LEU A 428 25.33 12.11 6.51
CA LEU A 428 25.49 12.87 7.74
C LEU A 428 26.93 12.84 8.26
N LEU A 429 27.61 11.69 8.17
CA LEU A 429 29.02 11.57 8.55
C LEU A 429 29.93 12.39 7.64
N GLU A 430 29.69 12.40 6.32
CA GLU A 430 30.45 13.24 5.38
C GLU A 430 30.19 14.72 5.62
N LYS A 431 28.94 15.11 5.91
CA LYS A 431 28.64 16.49 6.31
C LYS A 431 29.37 16.88 7.60
N GLN A 432 29.46 15.96 8.58
CA GLN A 432 30.23 16.19 9.80
C GLN A 432 31.72 16.35 9.49
N ALA A 433 32.31 15.45 8.70
CA ALA A 433 33.72 15.48 8.36
C ALA A 433 34.11 16.70 7.51
N LEU A 434 33.27 17.08 6.54
CA LEU A 434 33.45 18.30 5.75
C LEU A 434 33.45 19.52 6.67
N ARG A 435 32.48 19.58 7.58
CA ARG A 435 32.38 20.67 8.53
C ARG A 435 33.59 20.74 9.45
N SER A 436 34.00 19.63 10.07
CA SER A 436 35.19 19.61 10.93
C SER A 436 36.44 20.06 10.18
N ARG A 437 36.60 19.68 8.91
CA ARG A 437 37.70 20.17 8.06
C ARG A 437 37.62 21.68 7.81
N GLN A 438 36.43 22.22 7.54
CA GLN A 438 36.23 23.66 7.35
C GLN A 438 36.53 24.45 8.62
N GLU A 439 36.07 23.97 9.79
CA GLU A 439 36.36 24.58 11.10
C GLU A 439 37.87 24.56 11.41
N GLN A 440 38.56 23.46 11.09
CA GLN A 440 40.01 23.37 11.20
C GLN A 440 40.73 24.33 10.25
N GLN A 441 40.27 24.49 9.01
CA GLN A 441 40.84 25.44 8.07
C GLN A 441 40.65 26.89 8.53
N LEU A 442 39.47 27.23 9.04
CA LEU A 442 39.16 28.56 9.57
C LEU A 442 40.05 28.92 10.77
N THR A 443 40.27 27.97 11.68
CA THR A 443 41.18 28.16 12.83
C THR A 443 42.64 28.27 12.40
N GLN A 444 43.10 27.48 11.42
CA GLN A 444 44.48 27.52 10.92
C GLN A 444 44.81 28.78 10.13
N ALA A 445 43.85 29.34 9.38
CA ALA A 445 44.07 30.51 8.54
C ALA A 445 44.29 31.81 9.34
N ALA A 446 44.07 31.79 10.66
CA ALA A 446 44.31 32.90 11.58
C ALA A 446 43.66 34.23 11.12
N TYR A 447 42.52 34.16 10.41
CA TYR A 447 41.83 35.34 9.87
C TYR A 447 41.48 36.37 10.95
N ALA A 448 41.13 35.90 12.15
CA ALA A 448 40.90 36.77 13.31
C ALA A 448 42.15 37.58 13.69
N ALA A 449 43.32 36.93 13.72
CA ALA A 449 44.58 37.60 14.03
C ALA A 449 45.00 38.58 12.90
N GLN A 450 44.75 38.22 11.64
CA GLN A 450 45.00 39.11 10.49
C GLN A 450 44.08 40.34 10.51
N ALA A 451 42.78 40.15 10.78
CA ALA A 451 41.82 41.25 10.92
C ALA A 451 42.22 42.19 12.06
N GLN A 452 42.63 41.64 13.21
CA GLN A 452 43.14 42.42 14.33
C GLN A 452 44.42 43.19 13.98
N ALA A 453 45.36 42.58 13.26
CA ALA A 453 46.58 43.24 12.80
C ALA A 453 46.28 44.37 11.79
N LEU A 454 45.32 44.18 10.89
CA LEU A 454 44.88 45.22 9.96
C LEU A 454 44.18 46.37 10.69
N GLN A 455 43.36 46.07 11.70
CA GLN A 455 42.74 47.08 12.56
C GLN A 455 43.80 47.93 13.26
N GLN A 456 44.82 47.29 13.86
CA GLN A 456 45.93 48.01 14.49
C GLN A 456 46.70 48.92 13.52
N ARG A 457 46.98 48.44 12.30
CA ARG A 457 47.65 49.25 11.25
C ARG A 457 46.80 50.44 10.82
N ARG A 458 45.49 50.23 10.66
CA ARG A 458 44.53 51.30 10.37
C ARG A 458 44.50 52.33 11.49
N ASP A 459 44.47 51.90 12.75
CA ASP A 459 44.45 52.81 13.91
C ASP A 459 45.74 53.64 14.01
N GLN A 460 46.90 53.04 13.71
CA GLN A 460 48.17 53.76 13.59
C GLN A 460 48.15 54.79 12.45
N PHE A 461 47.61 54.43 11.29
CA PHE A 461 47.47 55.35 10.15
C PHE A 461 46.54 56.53 10.48
N ALA A 462 45.39 56.25 11.10
CA ALA A 462 44.46 57.27 11.55
C ALA A 462 45.10 58.22 12.59
N ALA A 463 45.83 57.67 13.57
CA ALA A 463 46.53 58.46 14.57
C ALA A 463 47.62 59.36 13.94
N ARG A 464 48.39 58.83 12.98
CA ARG A 464 49.41 59.61 12.25
C ARG A 464 48.79 60.72 11.42
N LEU A 465 47.66 60.45 10.75
CA LEU A 465 46.93 61.46 9.99
C LEU A 465 46.42 62.57 10.92
N GLN A 466 45.88 62.23 12.10
CA GLN A 466 45.48 63.22 13.11
C GLN A 466 46.65 64.06 13.62
N GLN A 467 47.82 63.46 13.83
CA GLN A 467 49.03 64.22 14.21
C GLN A 467 49.44 65.22 13.13
N ILE A 468 49.39 64.83 11.85
CA ILE A 468 49.69 65.70 10.71
C ILE A 468 48.69 66.88 10.65
N ILE A 469 47.41 66.63 10.92
CA ILE A 469 46.38 67.67 10.99
C ILE A 469 46.64 68.62 12.16
N ALA A 470 46.90 68.08 13.36
CA ALA A 470 47.09 68.87 14.58
C ALA A 470 48.38 69.71 14.56
N ALA A 471 49.44 69.20 13.93
CA ALA A 471 50.72 69.89 13.79
C ALA A 471 50.80 70.83 12.57
N GLU A 472 49.75 70.88 11.74
CA GLU A 472 49.73 71.58 10.44
C GLU A 472 50.95 71.23 9.56
N ASP A 473 51.37 69.96 9.58
CA ASP A 473 52.55 69.49 8.87
C ASP A 473 52.23 69.28 7.38
N TYR A 474 52.20 70.38 6.62
CA TYR A 474 51.86 70.37 5.21
C TYR A 474 52.80 69.51 4.35
N LEU A 475 54.06 69.37 4.77
CA LEU A 475 55.07 68.61 4.04
C LEU A 475 54.88 67.10 4.19
N ALA A 476 54.22 66.63 5.26
CA ALA A 476 53.98 65.20 5.48
C ALA A 476 53.06 64.55 4.42
N LEU A 477 52.16 65.32 3.80
CA LEU A 477 51.27 64.88 2.71
C LEU A 477 51.70 65.41 1.34
N ALA A 478 52.93 65.91 1.22
CA ALA A 478 53.43 66.42 -0.05
C ALA A 478 53.55 65.30 -1.10
N ASP A 479 53.33 65.67 -2.37
CA ASP A 479 53.52 64.81 -3.54
C ASP A 479 54.99 64.32 -3.65
N SER A 480 55.23 63.28 -4.47
CA SER A 480 56.55 62.64 -4.58
C SER A 480 57.65 63.63 -5.01
N ASP A 481 57.32 64.57 -5.88
CA ASP A 481 58.25 65.54 -6.44
C ASP A 481 58.64 66.59 -5.39
N THR A 482 57.64 67.10 -4.67
CA THR A 482 57.80 68.08 -3.59
C THR A 482 58.57 67.45 -2.43
N ARG A 483 58.33 66.18 -2.12
CA ARG A 483 59.09 65.43 -1.11
C ARG A 483 60.57 65.24 -1.52
N ALA A 484 60.83 64.84 -2.76
CA ALA A 484 62.19 64.68 -3.27
C ALA A 484 62.96 66.01 -3.29
N LEU A 485 62.28 67.11 -3.65
CA LEU A 485 62.86 68.46 -3.56
C LEU A 485 63.07 68.89 -2.10
N GLN A 486 62.16 68.55 -1.19
CA GLN A 486 62.30 68.83 0.24
C GLN A 486 63.49 68.11 0.86
N GLU A 487 63.77 66.87 0.47
CA GLU A 487 64.98 66.14 0.90
C GLU A 487 66.26 66.84 0.43
N ARG A 488 66.27 67.36 -0.80
CA ARG A 488 67.40 68.14 -1.34
C ARG A 488 67.58 69.45 -0.57
N VAL A 489 66.49 70.17 -0.30
CA VAL A 489 66.50 71.40 0.50
C VAL A 489 66.93 71.13 1.94
N THR A 490 66.50 70.02 2.54
CA THR A 490 66.91 69.62 3.89
C THR A 490 68.40 69.30 3.95
N ARG A 491 68.92 68.53 2.98
CA ARG A 491 70.37 68.26 2.87
C ARG A 491 71.17 69.55 2.66
N ALA A 492 70.71 70.45 1.79
CA ALA A 492 71.34 71.75 1.58
C ALA A 492 71.38 72.56 2.89
N GLY A 493 70.30 72.56 3.67
CA GLY A 493 70.25 73.20 4.99
C GLY A 493 71.26 72.61 5.97
N GLN A 494 71.38 71.29 6.05
CA GLN A 494 72.38 70.62 6.90
C GLN A 494 73.82 70.95 6.48
N THR A 495 74.08 71.02 5.17
CA THR A 495 75.38 71.44 4.64
C THR A 495 75.70 72.89 5.01
N ILE A 496 74.72 73.79 4.92
CA ILE A 496 74.88 75.20 5.33
C ILE A 496 75.21 75.30 6.83
N VAL A 497 74.53 74.53 7.70
CA VAL A 497 74.84 74.49 9.14
C VAL A 497 76.28 74.03 9.41
N ARG A 498 76.75 73.01 8.68
CA ARG A 498 78.14 72.53 8.79
C ARG A 498 79.16 73.57 8.32
N MET A 499 78.86 74.27 7.22
CA MET A 499 79.70 75.36 6.70
C MET A 499 79.81 76.52 7.70
N GLN A 500 78.69 76.88 8.34
CA GLN A 500 78.67 77.89 9.40
C GLN A 500 79.50 77.49 10.62
N ALA A 501 79.37 76.23 11.08
CA ALA A 501 80.17 75.69 12.18
C ALA A 501 81.68 75.64 11.86
N ALA A 502 82.03 75.51 10.57
CA ALA A 502 83.40 75.56 10.07
C ALA A 502 83.93 76.98 9.81
N GLY A 503 83.17 78.03 10.16
CA GLY A 503 83.57 79.44 9.99
C GLY A 503 83.52 79.97 8.56
N GLN A 504 82.85 79.27 7.64
CA GLN A 504 82.68 79.72 6.26
C GLN A 504 81.55 80.74 6.13
N GLN A 505 81.70 81.70 5.21
CA GLN A 505 80.69 82.72 4.94
C GLN A 505 79.51 82.13 4.16
N THR A 506 78.29 82.24 4.71
CA THR A 506 77.07 81.63 4.14
C THR A 506 76.01 82.64 3.69
N ASP A 507 76.35 83.92 3.64
CA ASP A 507 75.39 85.03 3.53
C ASP A 507 74.61 85.05 2.20
N ASP A 508 75.17 84.51 1.10
CA ASP A 508 74.48 84.41 -0.21
C ASP A 508 73.64 83.12 -0.34
N VAL A 509 74.04 82.02 0.31
CA VAL A 509 73.40 80.70 0.15
C VAL A 509 72.26 80.47 1.13
N ALA A 510 72.33 81.01 2.36
CA ALA A 510 71.30 80.85 3.37
C ALA A 510 69.95 81.51 3.00
N PRO A 511 69.90 82.73 2.42
CA PRO A 511 68.64 83.32 1.96
C PRO A 511 68.00 82.55 0.81
N ARG A 512 68.80 82.04 -0.14
CA ARG A 512 68.31 81.21 -1.26
C ARG A 512 67.72 79.90 -0.76
N HIS A 513 68.36 79.26 0.22
CA HIS A 513 67.82 78.07 0.89
C HIS A 513 66.46 78.34 1.54
N ARG A 514 66.32 79.44 2.30
CA ARG A 514 65.03 79.85 2.88
C ARG A 514 63.96 80.10 1.83
N LEU A 515 64.30 80.73 0.71
CA LEU A 515 63.38 80.96 -0.40
C LEU A 515 62.86 79.63 -0.98
N PHE A 516 63.75 78.69 -1.30
CA PHE A 516 63.35 77.39 -1.82
C PHE A 516 62.55 76.56 -0.80
N ALA A 517 62.92 76.60 0.48
CA ALA A 517 62.15 75.96 1.56
C ALA A 517 60.74 76.58 1.67
N GLY A 518 60.61 77.90 1.57
CA GLY A 518 59.33 78.61 1.59
C GLY A 518 58.45 78.30 0.38
N ILE A 519 59.03 78.21 -0.83
CA ILE A 519 58.30 77.81 -2.06
C ILE A 519 57.75 76.39 -1.93
N LEU A 520 58.55 75.45 -1.41
CA LEU A 520 58.10 74.08 -1.19
C LEU A 520 57.02 73.99 -0.13
N LEU A 521 57.14 74.75 0.96
CA LEU A 521 56.11 74.83 2.01
C LEU A 521 54.80 75.42 1.46
N TRP A 522 54.88 76.47 0.64
CA TRP A 522 53.71 77.08 0.00
C TRP A 522 53.03 76.11 -0.98
N ARG A 523 53.81 75.42 -1.81
CA ARG A 523 53.30 74.40 -2.73
C ARG A 523 52.64 73.24 -1.96
N ALA A 524 53.28 72.78 -0.89
CA ALA A 524 52.72 71.74 -0.02
C ALA A 524 51.41 72.19 0.63
N ALA A 525 51.35 73.43 1.14
CA ALA A 525 50.14 74.01 1.72
C ALA A 525 48.99 74.16 0.72
N GLN A 526 49.27 74.49 -0.56
CA GLN A 526 48.24 74.56 -1.60
C GLN A 526 47.65 73.19 -1.93
N HIS A 527 48.47 72.13 -1.96
CA HIS A 527 48.02 70.79 -2.29
C HIS A 527 47.41 70.04 -1.08
N TYR A 528 47.73 70.48 0.13
CA TYR A 528 47.37 69.81 1.38
C TYR A 528 45.87 69.50 1.54
N PRO A 529 44.90 70.39 1.24
CA PRO A 529 43.48 70.07 1.42
C PRO A 529 43.01 68.91 0.52
N ILE A 530 43.56 68.82 -0.69
CA ILE A 530 43.23 67.76 -1.66
C ILE A 530 43.83 66.44 -1.18
N ALA A 531 45.12 66.42 -0.86
CA ALA A 531 45.81 65.24 -0.35
C ALA A 531 45.20 64.73 0.97
N LEU A 532 44.80 65.64 1.87
CA LEU A 532 44.11 65.28 3.11
C LEU A 532 42.76 64.62 2.84
N ALA A 533 41.95 65.18 1.94
CA ALA A 533 40.66 64.61 1.57
C ALA A 533 40.80 63.22 0.92
N GLU A 534 41.84 63.01 0.12
CA GLU A 534 42.17 61.70 -0.45
C GLU A 534 42.53 60.68 0.63
N GLN A 535 43.44 61.02 1.56
CA GLN A 535 43.83 60.12 2.65
C GLN A 535 42.66 59.82 3.60
N GLN A 536 41.76 60.78 3.86
CA GLN A 536 40.53 60.55 4.63
C GLN A 536 39.55 59.62 3.90
N ARG A 537 39.44 59.75 2.57
CA ARG A 537 38.61 58.85 1.75
C ARG A 537 39.19 57.44 1.74
N GLU A 538 40.50 57.28 1.62
CA GLU A 538 41.18 55.98 1.72
C GLU A 538 40.95 55.34 3.09
N LEU A 539 41.08 56.10 4.18
CA LEU A 539 40.78 55.61 5.53
C LEU A 539 39.31 55.14 5.65
N ALA A 540 38.36 55.90 5.12
CA ALA A 540 36.95 55.51 5.13
C ALA A 540 36.68 54.23 4.30
N GLN A 541 37.40 54.02 3.20
CA GLN A 541 37.34 52.77 2.43
C GLN A 541 37.89 51.58 3.23
N ILE A 542 39.03 51.77 3.90
CA ILE A 542 39.62 50.75 4.80
C ILE A 542 38.63 50.42 5.92
N ASP A 543 37.96 51.41 6.50
CA ASP A 543 36.96 51.23 7.55
C ASP A 543 35.78 50.38 7.07
N SER A 544 35.23 50.72 5.90
CA SER A 544 34.15 49.93 5.31
C SER A 544 34.57 48.50 5.00
N ALA A 545 35.81 48.29 4.54
CA ALA A 545 36.34 46.96 4.26
C ALA A 545 36.53 46.15 5.55
N LEU A 546 37.12 46.75 6.60
CA LEU A 546 37.30 46.13 7.91
C LEU A 546 35.97 45.79 8.59
N ALA A 547 34.98 46.69 8.50
CA ALA A 547 33.64 46.42 9.02
C ALA A 547 32.99 45.21 8.34
N SER A 548 33.18 45.06 7.03
CA SER A 548 32.71 43.88 6.28
C SER A 548 33.41 42.58 6.72
N VAL A 549 34.73 42.64 6.94
CA VAL A 549 35.51 41.50 7.45
C VAL A 549 35.03 41.08 8.84
N ILE A 550 34.87 42.03 9.77
CA ILE A 550 34.39 41.75 11.13
C ILE A 550 32.98 41.18 11.09
N LYS A 551 32.07 41.77 10.32
CA LYS A 551 30.69 41.27 10.17
C LYS A 551 30.66 39.84 9.64
N THR A 552 31.48 39.53 8.65
CA THR A 552 31.58 38.17 8.08
C THR A 552 32.12 37.19 9.11
N GLN A 553 33.12 37.59 9.90
CA GLN A 553 33.66 36.77 10.98
C GLN A 553 32.59 36.46 12.04
N THR A 554 31.87 37.47 12.55
CA THR A 554 30.80 37.26 13.54
C THR A 554 29.73 36.30 13.02
N HIS A 555 29.34 36.42 11.75
CA HIS A 555 28.36 35.52 11.14
C HIS A 555 28.87 34.07 11.01
N ILE A 556 30.16 33.87 10.73
CA ILE A 556 30.79 32.53 10.73
C ILE A 556 30.78 31.94 12.14
N ASP A 557 31.13 32.73 13.16
CA ASP A 557 31.16 32.30 14.56
C ASP A 557 29.74 31.94 15.06
N GLU A 558 28.72 32.72 14.67
CA GLU A 558 27.32 32.42 14.98
C GLU A 558 26.84 31.12 14.31
N ILE A 559 27.13 30.92 13.01
CA ILE A 559 26.74 29.69 12.29
C ILE A 559 27.41 28.46 12.90
N THR A 560 28.68 28.57 13.27
CA THR A 560 29.43 27.45 13.87
C THR A 560 28.94 27.15 15.29
N ALA A 561 28.59 28.17 16.09
CA ALA A 561 28.06 27.99 17.44
C ALA A 561 26.62 27.46 17.50
N THR A 562 25.74 27.87 16.57
CA THR A 562 24.29 27.57 16.60
C THR A 562 23.91 26.31 15.83
N SER A 563 24.91 25.54 15.41
CA SER A 563 24.69 24.41 14.54
C SER A 563 23.94 23.26 15.21
N LEU A 564 23.09 22.56 14.45
CA LEU A 564 22.34 21.41 14.94
C LEU A 564 23.29 20.27 15.36
N ASP A 565 23.09 19.73 16.57
CA ASP A 565 23.75 18.50 17.00
C ASP A 565 23.18 17.31 16.21
N ILE A 566 24.04 16.69 15.39
CA ILE A 566 23.66 15.54 14.56
C ILE A 566 23.82 14.20 15.29
N GLN A 567 24.47 14.16 16.47
CA GLN A 567 24.71 12.92 17.21
C GLN A 567 23.40 12.18 17.58
N PRO A 568 22.34 12.86 18.04
CA PRO A 568 21.05 12.21 18.29
C PRO A 568 20.45 11.58 17.02
N VAL A 569 20.64 12.23 15.87
CA VAL A 569 20.13 11.73 14.57
C VAL A 569 20.93 10.49 14.14
N LEU A 570 22.26 10.50 14.29
CA LEU A 570 23.11 9.35 14.01
C LEU A 570 22.77 8.14 14.90
N ALA A 571 22.57 8.37 16.20
CA ALA A 571 22.16 7.32 17.14
C ALA A 571 20.79 6.72 16.76
N ARG A 572 19.83 7.57 16.36
CA ARG A 572 18.53 7.12 15.86
C ARG A 572 18.67 6.31 14.57
N LEU A 573 19.49 6.73 13.61
CA LEU A 573 19.73 5.98 12.38
C LEU A 573 20.35 4.60 12.65
N GLN A 574 21.31 4.52 13.58
CA GLN A 574 21.89 3.25 13.97
C GLN A 574 20.85 2.30 14.60
N THR A 575 19.98 2.82 15.46
CA THR A 575 18.87 2.06 16.04
C THR A 575 17.94 1.53 14.94
N LEU A 576 17.53 2.40 14.01
CA LEU A 576 16.68 2.03 12.87
C LEU A 576 17.36 1.00 11.94
N GLN A 577 18.68 1.07 11.73
CA GLN A 577 19.42 0.06 10.97
C GLN A 577 19.33 -1.32 11.64
N THR A 578 19.56 -1.39 12.96
CA THR A 578 19.47 -2.65 13.72
C THR A 578 18.04 -3.20 13.76
N GLU A 579 17.04 -2.34 13.97
CA GLU A 579 15.62 -2.72 13.97
C GLU A 579 15.18 -3.23 12.59
N THR A 580 15.56 -2.54 11.51
CA THR A 580 15.22 -2.94 10.13
C THR A 580 15.82 -4.31 9.80
N ALA A 581 17.09 -4.56 10.17
CA ALA A 581 17.73 -5.85 9.96
C ALA A 581 17.06 -6.97 10.79
N THR A 582 16.73 -6.69 12.05
CA THR A 582 16.04 -7.65 12.93
C THR A 582 14.65 -7.99 12.40
N GLN A 583 13.89 -6.97 11.99
CA GLN A 583 12.55 -7.15 11.44
C GLN A 583 12.57 -7.85 10.09
N LEU A 584 13.59 -7.62 9.25
CA LEU A 584 13.76 -8.34 7.99
C LEU A 584 13.95 -9.83 8.25
N GLN A 585 14.86 -10.19 9.16
CA GLN A 585 15.09 -11.59 9.52
C GLN A 585 13.84 -12.25 10.12
N ALA A 586 13.10 -11.53 10.96
CA ALA A 586 11.83 -12.03 11.51
C ALA A 586 10.79 -12.24 10.40
N THR A 587 10.69 -11.32 9.46
CA THR A 587 9.77 -11.39 8.32
C THR A 587 10.10 -12.57 7.42
N GLU A 588 11.38 -12.82 7.12
CA GLU A 588 11.83 -13.98 6.32
C GLU A 588 11.46 -15.33 6.97
N ARG A 589 11.58 -15.43 8.30
CA ARG A 589 11.14 -16.63 9.04
C ARG A 589 9.63 -16.82 8.96
N LEU A 590 8.86 -15.75 9.10
CA LEU A 590 7.39 -15.78 8.99
C LEU A 590 6.93 -16.14 7.57
N ILE A 591 7.61 -15.63 6.53
CA ILE A 591 7.36 -16.02 5.13
C ILE A 591 7.55 -17.53 4.97
N ALA A 592 8.68 -18.08 5.41
CA ALA A 592 8.93 -19.51 5.31
C ALA A 592 7.88 -20.36 6.06
N GLN A 593 7.47 -19.93 7.25
CA GLN A 593 6.43 -20.60 8.02
C GLN A 593 5.07 -20.54 7.32
N GLN A 594 4.67 -19.37 6.83
CA GLN A 594 3.37 -19.16 6.20
C GLN A 594 3.27 -19.89 4.86
N THR A 595 4.36 -19.93 4.08
CA THR A 595 4.43 -20.72 2.85
C THR A 595 4.22 -22.21 3.10
N ARG A 596 4.79 -22.76 4.17
CA ARG A 596 4.55 -24.16 4.57
C ARG A 596 3.08 -24.41 4.90
N VAL A 597 2.48 -23.55 5.71
CA VAL A 597 1.05 -23.63 6.06
C VAL A 597 0.17 -23.62 4.81
N LEU A 598 0.50 -22.77 3.85
CA LEU A 598 -0.24 -22.70 2.59
C LEU A 598 -0.04 -23.96 1.74
N ARG A 599 1.21 -24.45 1.64
CA ARG A 599 1.55 -25.67 0.90
C ARG A 599 0.85 -26.91 1.46
N GLU A 600 0.75 -27.02 2.78
CA GLU A 600 0.02 -28.09 3.46
C GLU A 600 -1.47 -28.07 3.12
N GLN A 601 -2.11 -26.88 3.10
CA GLN A 601 -3.52 -26.75 2.72
C GLN A 601 -3.78 -27.18 1.27
N VAL A 602 -2.91 -26.78 0.34
CA VAL A 602 -2.95 -27.21 -1.06
C VAL A 602 -2.73 -28.72 -1.18
N ASP A 603 -1.78 -29.29 -0.42
CA ASP A 603 -1.52 -30.74 -0.45
C ASP A 603 -2.73 -31.54 0.01
N GLN A 604 -3.32 -31.14 1.14
CA GLN A 604 -4.46 -31.82 1.74
C GLN A 604 -5.65 -31.84 0.77
N GLN A 605 -5.88 -30.73 0.06
CA GLN A 605 -6.93 -30.66 -0.95
C GLN A 605 -6.67 -31.63 -2.11
N LEU A 606 -5.46 -31.65 -2.66
CA LEU A 606 -5.11 -32.56 -3.77
C LEU A 606 -5.10 -34.02 -3.32
N ALA A 607 -4.58 -34.33 -2.14
CA ALA A 607 -4.58 -35.67 -1.57
C ALA A 607 -6.01 -36.20 -1.34
N SER A 608 -6.94 -35.32 -0.94
CA SER A 608 -8.37 -35.66 -0.82
C SER A 608 -8.98 -36.04 -2.17
N HIS A 609 -8.68 -35.29 -3.23
CA HIS A 609 -9.11 -35.62 -4.59
C HIS A 609 -8.48 -36.92 -5.10
N GLU A 610 -7.16 -37.10 -4.92
CA GLU A 610 -6.45 -38.34 -5.29
C GLU A 610 -7.09 -39.55 -4.60
N LYS A 611 -7.41 -39.45 -3.30
CA LYS A 611 -8.07 -40.51 -2.55
C LYS A 611 -9.45 -40.84 -3.12
N ARG A 612 -10.24 -39.84 -3.51
CA ARG A 612 -11.55 -40.03 -4.13
C ARG A 612 -11.45 -40.76 -5.47
N LEU A 613 -10.54 -40.33 -6.33
CA LEU A 613 -10.31 -40.97 -7.62
C LEU A 613 -9.83 -42.41 -7.47
N LYS A 614 -8.94 -42.70 -6.52
CA LYS A 614 -8.52 -44.08 -6.20
C LYS A 614 -9.67 -44.97 -5.77
N ASN A 615 -10.59 -44.44 -4.96
CA ASN A 615 -11.80 -45.16 -4.57
C ASN A 615 -12.67 -45.48 -5.80
N TYR A 616 -12.83 -44.51 -6.72
CA TYR A 616 -13.58 -44.74 -7.95
C TYR A 616 -12.89 -45.77 -8.86
N LEU A 617 -11.57 -45.69 -9.00
CA LEU A 617 -10.78 -46.64 -9.78
C LEU A 617 -10.93 -48.07 -9.23
N SER A 618 -10.88 -48.22 -7.90
CA SER A 618 -11.07 -49.52 -7.25
C SER A 618 -12.49 -50.08 -7.46
N GLN A 619 -13.51 -49.20 -7.48
CA GLN A 619 -14.88 -49.60 -7.78
C GLN A 619 -15.04 -50.04 -9.24
N ALA A 620 -14.42 -49.34 -10.19
CA ALA A 620 -14.40 -49.73 -11.60
C ALA A 620 -13.73 -51.11 -11.78
N HIS A 621 -12.54 -51.32 -11.21
CA HIS A 621 -11.84 -52.62 -11.24
C HIS A 621 -12.68 -53.77 -10.70
N LEU A 622 -13.33 -53.57 -9.54
CA LEU A 622 -14.20 -54.59 -8.97
C LEU A 622 -15.41 -54.87 -9.88
N ALA A 623 -15.97 -53.84 -10.50
CA ALA A 623 -17.12 -53.98 -11.39
C ALA A 623 -16.76 -54.73 -12.68
N VAL A 624 -15.61 -54.43 -13.29
CA VAL A 624 -15.08 -55.14 -14.46
C VAL A 624 -14.86 -56.62 -14.14
N ALA A 625 -14.15 -56.92 -13.04
CA ALA A 625 -13.91 -58.31 -12.62
C ALA A 625 -15.22 -59.07 -12.37
N ARG A 626 -16.18 -58.45 -11.69
CA ARG A 626 -17.52 -59.04 -11.46
C ARG A 626 -18.26 -59.33 -12.76
N LEU A 627 -18.18 -58.45 -13.76
CA LEU A 627 -18.85 -58.63 -15.05
C LEU A 627 -18.18 -59.75 -15.87
N TYR A 628 -16.85 -59.82 -15.88
CA TYR A 628 -16.13 -60.92 -16.51
C TYR A 628 -16.45 -62.28 -15.86
N ASP A 629 -16.46 -62.36 -14.53
CA ASP A 629 -16.83 -63.58 -13.80
C ASP A 629 -18.28 -64.00 -14.10
N ALA A 630 -19.21 -63.05 -14.19
CA ALA A 630 -20.60 -63.33 -14.52
C ALA A 630 -20.75 -63.87 -15.95
N GLU A 631 -19.98 -63.35 -16.90
CA GLU A 631 -19.98 -63.82 -18.28
C GLU A 631 -19.33 -65.20 -18.42
N LEU A 632 -18.21 -65.45 -17.73
CA LEU A 632 -17.55 -66.76 -17.69
C LEU A 632 -18.49 -67.85 -17.16
N ARG A 633 -19.30 -67.54 -16.13
CA ARG A 633 -20.30 -68.47 -15.58
C ARG A 633 -21.51 -68.71 -16.49
N ARG A 634 -21.73 -67.87 -17.51
CA ARG A 634 -22.84 -68.01 -18.47
C ARG A 634 -22.45 -68.83 -19.70
N GLN A 635 -21.17 -69.05 -19.96
CA GLN A 635 -20.72 -69.93 -21.03
C GLN A 635 -20.99 -71.40 -20.64
N PRO A 636 -21.80 -72.16 -21.40
CA PRO A 636 -21.95 -73.59 -21.18
C PRO A 636 -20.63 -74.31 -21.53
N GLU A 637 -20.31 -75.37 -20.77
CA GLU A 637 -19.14 -76.25 -21.01
C GLU A 637 -19.05 -76.78 -22.45
#